data_AF-A0A930A6Z8-F1
#
_entry.id   AF-A0A930A6Z8-F1
#
_cell.length_a   1.000
_cell.length_b   1.000
_cell.length_c   1.000
_cell.angle_alpha   90.00
_cell.angle_beta   90.00
_cell.angle_gamma   90.00
#
_symmetry.space_group_name_H-M   'P 1'
#
loop_
_entity.id
_entity.type
_entity.pdbx_description
1 polymer ?
#
loop_
_entity_poly.entity_id
_entity_poly.type
_entity_poly.pdbx_seq_one_letter_code
_entity_poly.pdbx_strand_id
1 'polypeptide(L)'
;MGINKSDLSFSKEWVSEMKIKLMRTYPSMSESDIEEKLYRIINTRMKDHPCLLDNNYLGTSRDTTLLAMTEFFAKQKPILAGYGVLFKPHDKSANASAGLLIESLDNRNKIKAERKKYPQGSYEFLVRDIGQGNEKVIANSYYGAAGADTSVFYNLYVAASTTGTGQALIATAETSFEALLEGNIKFFDLDECLLFIDRVVKTDMDMNFKVSNPYSDDMVKRVVDRLLSQFRDDQSNNDDYRTMLTTIVSNLSNYDQLRLYFKNNLYVFLRDVPEVKELLTILCSETKSFRNPNKVPEEIEDTITTLWQYIFHNVCHIHPTRSRIVRDSQHTRFATVTQDTDSTMVTIAKYMELMLSQNLTNQVAADNEDELDFICCNIMAYILTRYSQCFLERYCQDVNMPADQHKRINMKNEFYNLTMILTPKKKRYVSYTRLQEGQLIDPPMVKISGLDFIKSTTSDDVKSFFTSIIHDDILNVDEINVSSIIRKIKNFREILRSSFLNGELTYLNLVSAKEPEAYKKPYSQQAIKATIVWNAVEKNRLINLPEKIFIVKMDYKTEKRFNDNIERFGDVADIIRKEIFESPIGEIAKGGITVVGIPQNIDRLPQWVIDTMDIDTMVDDIISKFNPILESLGDITLRTRSGTSHMSNIIDL
;
A
#
# COMPACT_ATOMS: atom_id res chain seq x y z
N MET A 1 -7.71 -1.94 46.46
CA MET A 1 -6.39 -2.28 47.04
C MET A 1 -5.34 -1.65 46.14
N GLY A 2 -4.49 -0.77 46.69
CA GLY A 2 -3.43 -0.14 45.91
C GLY A 2 -2.44 -1.20 45.47
N ILE A 3 -2.33 -1.45 44.17
CA ILE A 3 -1.31 -2.33 43.62
C ILE A 3 0.05 -1.68 43.91
N ASN A 4 0.97 -2.42 44.54
CA ASN A 4 2.34 -1.95 44.69
C ASN A 4 2.95 -1.84 43.29
N LYS A 5 3.21 -0.60 42.86
CA LYS A 5 3.72 -0.30 41.52
C LYS A 5 5.04 -1.01 41.25
N SER A 6 5.90 -1.17 42.25
CA SER A 6 7.18 -1.86 42.10
C SER A 6 7.06 -3.35 41.80
N ASP A 7 5.94 -3.99 42.17
CA ASP A 7 5.80 -5.45 42.04
C ASP A 7 5.25 -5.88 40.67
N LEU A 8 4.73 -4.95 39.88
CA LEU A 8 4.18 -5.17 38.55
C LEU A 8 5.22 -5.75 37.60
N SER A 9 4.81 -6.69 36.73
CA SER A 9 5.68 -7.26 35.70
C SER A 9 6.28 -6.18 34.80
N PHE A 10 5.46 -5.23 34.35
CA PHE A 10 5.90 -4.09 33.55
C PHE A 10 6.99 -3.25 34.25
N SER A 11 6.84 -2.99 35.55
CA SER A 11 7.79 -2.17 36.30
C SER A 11 9.14 -2.85 36.43
N LYS A 12 9.17 -4.16 36.66
CA LYS A 12 10.41 -4.95 36.69
C LYS A 12 11.12 -4.96 35.33
N GLU A 13 10.37 -5.14 34.25
CA GLU A 13 10.91 -5.09 32.88
C GLU A 13 11.49 -3.70 32.56
N TRP A 14 10.74 -2.63 32.84
CA TRP A 14 11.19 -1.26 32.61
C TRP A 14 12.45 -0.91 33.42
N VAL A 15 12.50 -1.29 34.70
CA VAL A 15 13.70 -1.08 35.54
C VAL A 15 14.89 -1.85 34.97
N SER A 16 14.70 -3.12 34.59
CA SER A 16 15.77 -3.91 33.98
C SER A 16 16.31 -3.29 32.70
N GLU A 17 15.43 -2.78 31.82
CA GLU A 17 15.83 -2.12 30.58
C GLU A 17 16.59 -0.82 30.85
N MET A 18 16.03 0.07 31.67
CA MET A 18 16.62 1.38 31.97
C MET A 18 17.94 1.26 32.74
N LYS A 19 18.03 0.28 33.64
CA LYS A 19 19.26 0.00 34.39
C LYS A 19 20.42 -0.30 33.45
N ILE A 20 20.20 -1.16 32.46
CA ILE A 20 21.22 -1.53 31.47
C ILE A 20 21.63 -0.31 30.62
N LYS A 21 20.66 0.48 30.15
CA LYS A 21 20.94 1.72 29.40
C LYS A 21 21.79 2.70 30.23
N LEU A 22 21.40 2.96 31.48
CA LEU A 22 22.09 3.89 32.37
C LEU A 22 23.48 3.39 32.76
N MET A 23 23.67 2.09 32.99
CA MET A 23 25.00 1.51 33.26
C MET A 23 25.95 1.67 32.07
N ARG A 24 25.46 1.59 30.83
CA ARG A 24 26.29 1.86 29.64
C ARG A 24 26.67 3.33 29.53
N THR A 25 25.74 4.23 29.84
CA THR A 25 25.98 5.67 29.80
C THR A 25 26.87 6.16 30.96
N TYR A 26 26.71 5.56 32.15
CA TYR A 26 27.42 5.93 33.38
C TYR A 26 28.04 4.71 34.06
N PRO A 27 29.13 4.14 33.50
CA PRO A 27 29.72 2.89 34.01
C PRO A 27 30.23 2.96 35.46
N SER A 28 30.46 4.17 35.98
CA SER A 28 30.94 4.41 37.35
C SER A 28 29.85 4.42 38.41
N MET A 29 28.57 4.44 38.02
CA MET A 29 27.45 4.42 38.96
C MET A 29 27.18 2.99 39.48
N SER A 30 26.84 2.87 40.77
CA SER A 30 26.50 1.56 41.33
C SER A 30 25.14 1.07 40.81
N GLU A 31 25.04 -0.23 40.56
CA GLU A 31 23.81 -0.87 40.07
C GLU A 31 22.65 -0.66 41.05
N SER A 32 22.93 -0.79 42.36
CA SER A 32 21.95 -0.59 43.43
C SER A 32 21.41 0.85 43.45
N ASP A 33 22.27 1.85 43.29
CA ASP A 33 21.85 3.26 43.30
C ASP A 33 20.98 3.59 42.07
N ILE A 34 21.29 3.01 40.91
CA ILE A 34 20.48 3.17 39.70
C ILE A 34 19.10 2.56 39.93
N GLU A 35 19.06 1.32 40.42
CA GLU A 35 17.82 0.58 40.65
C GLU A 35 16.91 1.29 41.66
N GLU A 36 17.47 1.77 42.78
CA GLU A 36 16.72 2.55 43.78
C GLU A 36 16.11 3.83 43.16
N LYS A 37 16.89 4.57 42.36
CA LYS A 37 16.42 5.78 41.69
C LYS A 37 15.31 5.48 40.68
N LEU A 38 15.40 4.38 39.93
CA LEU A 38 14.38 3.97 38.96
C LEU A 38 13.07 3.57 39.64
N TYR A 39 13.11 2.80 40.74
CA TYR A 39 11.90 2.50 41.52
C TYR A 39 11.31 3.75 42.18
N ARG A 40 12.15 4.69 42.63
CA ARG A 40 11.66 6.00 43.10
C ARG A 40 10.91 6.75 42.00
N ILE A 41 11.39 6.71 40.76
CA ILE A 41 10.69 7.30 39.60
C ILE A 41 9.34 6.59 39.36
N ILE A 42 9.28 5.27 39.39
CA ILE A 42 8.02 4.52 39.25
C ILE A 42 7.02 4.96 40.32
N ASN A 43 7.46 4.99 41.58
CA ASN A 43 6.57 5.28 42.70
C ASN A 43 6.06 6.73 42.70
N THR A 44 6.89 7.68 42.24
CA THR A 44 6.56 9.12 42.24
C THR A 44 5.91 9.62 40.95
N ARG A 45 6.26 9.05 39.79
CA ARG A 45 5.86 9.58 38.47
C ARG A 45 4.93 8.68 37.67
N MET A 46 4.90 7.36 37.91
CA MET A 46 4.02 6.47 37.16
C MET A 46 2.55 6.76 37.50
N LYS A 47 1.74 7.03 36.47
CA LYS A 47 0.31 7.30 36.60
C LYS A 47 -0.50 6.13 36.08
N ASP A 48 -1.39 5.63 36.92
CA ASP A 48 -2.40 4.68 36.47
C ASP A 48 -3.60 5.44 35.93
N HIS A 49 -4.19 4.94 34.84
CA HIS A 49 -5.33 5.57 34.20
C HIS A 49 -6.50 4.59 34.19
N PRO A 50 -7.73 5.05 34.51
CA PRO A 50 -8.91 4.21 34.41
C PRO A 50 -9.15 3.82 32.94
N CYS A 51 -9.64 2.61 32.73
CA CYS A 51 -10.11 2.15 31.42
C CYS A 51 -11.29 1.19 31.58
N LEU A 52 -12.10 1.08 30.53
CA LEU A 52 -13.26 0.19 30.48
C LEU A 52 -12.91 -1.01 29.61
N LEU A 53 -13.07 -2.22 30.16
CA LEU A 53 -12.99 -3.45 29.38
C LEU A 53 -14.40 -3.86 28.95
N ASP A 54 -14.66 -3.83 27.66
CA ASP A 54 -15.95 -4.22 27.09
C ASP A 54 -15.91 -5.60 26.42
N ASN A 55 -16.90 -6.43 26.74
CA ASN A 55 -17.09 -7.75 26.14
C ASN A 55 -18.42 -7.76 25.38
N ASN A 56 -18.35 -7.44 24.10
CA ASN A 56 -19.51 -7.42 23.20
C ASN A 56 -20.17 -8.79 23.01
N TYR A 57 -19.43 -9.89 23.22
CA TYR A 57 -19.97 -11.24 23.09
C TYR A 57 -20.91 -11.60 24.26
N LEU A 58 -20.58 -11.14 25.47
CA LEU A 58 -21.41 -11.35 26.67
C LEU A 58 -22.31 -10.16 27.01
N GLY A 59 -22.14 -9.01 26.33
CA GLY A 59 -22.86 -7.78 26.64
C GLY A 59 -22.51 -7.20 28.01
N THR A 60 -21.27 -7.40 28.46
CA THR A 60 -20.81 -6.96 29.80
C THR A 60 -19.62 -6.04 29.69
N SER A 61 -19.55 -5.03 30.57
CA SER A 61 -18.40 -4.15 30.68
C SER A 61 -17.88 -4.14 32.12
N ARG A 62 -16.57 -3.92 32.29
CA ARG A 62 -15.90 -3.89 33.59
C ARG A 62 -14.94 -2.72 33.69
N ASP A 63 -15.08 -1.93 34.74
CA ASP A 63 -14.10 -0.90 35.09
C ASP A 63 -12.79 -1.55 35.55
N THR A 64 -11.68 -1.06 35.01
CA THR A 64 -10.33 -1.50 35.34
C THR A 64 -9.34 -0.34 35.15
N THR A 65 -8.04 -0.63 35.20
CA THR A 65 -6.99 0.36 34.97
C THR A 65 -5.95 -0.15 33.99
N LEU A 66 -5.20 0.75 33.36
CA LEU A 66 -4.15 0.37 32.41
C LEU A 66 -3.08 -0.50 33.07
N LEU A 67 -2.71 -0.24 34.33
CA LEU A 67 -1.74 -1.11 35.04
C LEU A 67 -2.30 -2.50 35.35
N ALA A 68 -3.59 -2.61 35.68
CA ALA A 68 -4.22 -3.91 35.83
C ALA A 68 -4.26 -4.68 34.49
N MET A 69 -4.46 -3.96 33.38
CA MET A 69 -4.42 -4.54 32.03
C MET A 69 -3.01 -5.00 31.66
N THR A 70 -1.94 -4.24 31.94
CA THR A 70 -0.56 -4.69 31.64
C THR A 70 -0.20 -5.98 32.39
N GLU A 71 -0.60 -6.08 33.65
CA GLU A 71 -0.42 -7.30 34.45
C GLU A 71 -1.25 -8.48 33.90
N PHE A 72 -2.48 -8.21 33.43
CA PHE A 72 -3.31 -9.20 32.75
C PHE A 72 -2.65 -9.71 31.46
N PHE A 73 -2.08 -8.83 30.63
CA PHE A 73 -1.35 -9.22 29.42
C PHE A 73 -0.16 -10.12 29.75
N ALA A 74 0.66 -9.73 30.75
CA ALA A 74 1.83 -10.51 31.16
C ALA A 74 1.47 -11.93 31.62
N LYS A 75 0.35 -12.08 32.34
CA LYS A 75 -0.08 -13.36 32.92
C LYS A 75 -0.90 -14.24 31.99
N GLN A 76 -1.87 -13.65 31.29
CA GLN A 76 -2.87 -14.41 30.54
C GLN A 76 -2.53 -14.55 29.05
N LYS A 77 -1.65 -13.69 28.54
CA LYS A 77 -1.19 -13.67 27.14
C LYS A 77 -2.34 -13.81 26.14
N PRO A 78 -3.38 -12.95 26.21
CA PRO A 78 -4.45 -12.95 25.21
C PRO A 78 -3.87 -12.52 23.85
N ILE A 79 -4.50 -12.96 22.76
CA ILE A 79 -4.17 -12.47 21.42
C ILE A 79 -4.67 -11.03 21.32
N LEU A 80 -3.77 -10.10 20.97
CA LEU A 80 -4.09 -8.67 20.83
C LEU A 80 -4.24 -8.29 19.36
N ALA A 81 -5.46 -7.98 18.93
CA ALA A 81 -5.69 -7.51 17.56
C ALA A 81 -5.44 -6.00 17.42
N GLY A 82 -5.27 -5.53 16.18
CA GLY A 82 -4.91 -4.13 15.90
C GLY A 82 -5.93 -3.07 16.30
N TYR A 83 -7.17 -3.45 16.65
CA TYR A 83 -8.19 -2.54 17.23
C TYR A 83 -8.19 -2.53 18.77
N GLY A 84 -7.29 -3.27 19.42
CA GLY A 84 -7.24 -3.41 20.87
C GLY A 84 -8.17 -4.48 21.44
N VAL A 85 -8.82 -5.28 20.58
CA VAL A 85 -9.69 -6.38 21.00
C VAL A 85 -8.84 -7.58 21.43
N LEU A 86 -9.27 -8.22 22.51
CA LEU A 86 -8.58 -9.34 23.13
C LEU A 86 -9.27 -10.65 22.76
N PHE A 87 -8.56 -11.56 22.11
CA PHE A 87 -9.05 -12.88 21.78
C PHE A 87 -8.42 -13.95 22.66
N LYS A 88 -9.19 -15.01 22.93
CA LYS A 88 -8.65 -16.20 23.57
C LYS A 88 -7.64 -16.88 22.62
N PRO A 89 -6.51 -17.36 23.13
CA PRO A 89 -5.64 -18.28 22.42
C PRO A 89 -6.42 -19.49 21.84
N HIS A 90 -6.04 -19.94 20.65
CA HIS A 90 -6.78 -20.97 19.91
C HIS A 90 -6.77 -22.36 20.58
N ASP A 91 -5.74 -22.65 21.36
CA ASP A 91 -5.64 -23.83 22.23
C ASP A 91 -6.69 -23.83 23.35
N LYS A 92 -7.13 -22.64 23.78
CA LYS A 92 -8.17 -22.47 24.81
C LYS A 92 -9.58 -22.42 24.25
N SER A 93 -9.75 -22.04 22.98
CA SER A 93 -11.07 -21.93 22.35
C SER A 93 -10.96 -21.97 20.82
N ALA A 94 -11.65 -22.92 20.20
CA ALA A 94 -11.76 -22.98 18.75
C ALA A 94 -12.74 -21.91 18.21
N ASN A 95 -12.48 -21.44 16.99
CA ASN A 95 -13.38 -20.56 16.24
C ASN A 95 -13.86 -21.29 14.98
N ALA A 96 -15.12 -21.73 14.97
CA ALA A 96 -15.71 -22.47 13.86
C ALA A 96 -15.68 -21.67 12.54
N SER A 97 -15.93 -20.37 12.61
CA SER A 97 -15.90 -19.50 11.43
C SER A 97 -14.51 -19.37 10.82
N ALA A 98 -13.46 -19.42 11.64
CA ALA A 98 -12.09 -19.45 11.14
C ALA A 98 -11.82 -20.73 10.32
N GLY A 99 -12.40 -21.87 10.73
CA GLY A 99 -12.30 -23.13 9.98
C GLY A 99 -12.86 -23.03 8.55
N LEU A 100 -14.06 -22.44 8.40
CA LEU A 100 -14.69 -22.22 7.08
C LEU A 100 -13.84 -21.31 6.18
N LEU A 101 -13.26 -20.25 6.75
CA LEU A 101 -12.36 -19.35 6.02
C LEU A 101 -11.11 -20.09 5.54
N ILE A 102 -10.51 -20.91 6.41
CA ILE A 102 -9.31 -21.69 6.09
C ILE A 102 -9.59 -22.65 4.93
N GLU A 103 -10.72 -23.38 4.97
CA GLU A 103 -11.11 -24.30 3.91
C GLU A 103 -11.28 -23.57 2.56
N SER A 104 -11.96 -22.42 2.55
CA SER A 104 -12.14 -21.60 1.34
C SER A 104 -10.79 -21.13 0.76
N LEU A 105 -9.86 -20.72 1.63
CA LEU A 105 -8.51 -20.30 1.21
C LEU A 105 -7.68 -21.47 0.67
N ASP A 106 -7.80 -22.65 1.27
CA ASP A 106 -7.09 -23.86 0.81
C ASP A 106 -7.64 -24.34 -0.55
N ASN A 107 -8.95 -24.31 -0.74
CA ASN A 107 -9.57 -24.61 -2.03
C ASN A 107 -9.16 -23.59 -3.11
N ARG A 108 -9.12 -22.30 -2.76
CA ARG A 108 -8.60 -21.26 -3.66
C ARG A 108 -7.17 -21.53 -4.10
N ASN A 109 -6.31 -21.98 -3.18
CA ASN A 109 -4.92 -22.33 -3.49
C ASN A 109 -4.82 -23.52 -4.45
N LYS A 110 -5.65 -24.55 -4.28
CA LYS A 110 -5.73 -25.70 -5.20
C LYS A 110 -6.14 -25.25 -6.61
N ILE A 111 -7.19 -24.43 -6.73
CA ILE A 111 -7.66 -23.90 -8.02
C ILE A 111 -6.57 -23.07 -8.69
N LYS A 112 -5.85 -22.21 -7.94
CA LYS A 112 -4.71 -21.45 -8.47
C LYS A 112 -3.59 -22.35 -8.98
N ALA A 113 -3.25 -23.41 -8.25
CA ALA A 113 -2.22 -24.36 -8.66
C ALA A 113 -2.60 -25.09 -9.95
N GLU A 114 -3.88 -25.45 -10.11
CA GLU A 114 -4.38 -26.01 -11.36
C GLU A 114 -4.40 -24.99 -12.50
N ARG A 115 -4.82 -23.75 -12.25
CA ARG A 115 -4.84 -22.67 -13.24
C ARG A 115 -3.47 -22.49 -13.90
N LYS A 116 -2.39 -22.57 -13.12
CA LYS A 116 -1.00 -22.44 -13.60
C LYS A 116 -0.57 -23.52 -14.61
N LYS A 117 -1.33 -24.60 -14.77
CA LYS A 117 -1.04 -25.67 -15.74
C LYS A 117 -1.53 -25.35 -17.16
N TYR A 118 -2.32 -24.29 -17.34
CA TYR A 118 -2.94 -23.93 -18.62
C TYR A 118 -2.37 -22.60 -19.14
N PRO A 119 -2.23 -22.43 -20.48
CA PRO A 119 -1.81 -21.16 -21.06
C PRO A 119 -2.77 -20.02 -20.71
N GLN A 120 -2.22 -18.83 -20.46
CA GLN A 120 -3.01 -17.63 -20.19
C GLN A 120 -3.93 -17.33 -21.37
N GLY A 121 -5.22 -17.10 -21.08
CA GLY A 121 -6.25 -16.85 -22.10
C GLY A 121 -6.96 -18.10 -22.65
N SER A 122 -6.51 -19.31 -22.34
CA SER A 122 -7.26 -20.54 -22.66
C SER A 122 -8.58 -20.64 -21.89
N TYR A 123 -9.55 -21.40 -22.42
CA TYR A 123 -10.83 -21.62 -21.75
C TYR A 123 -10.65 -22.22 -20.35
N GLU A 124 -9.79 -23.23 -20.23
CA GLU A 124 -9.46 -23.91 -18.97
C GLU A 124 -8.83 -22.96 -17.95
N PHE A 125 -7.98 -22.04 -18.40
CA PHE A 125 -7.40 -21.00 -17.57
C PHE A 125 -8.49 -20.05 -17.07
N LEU A 126 -9.35 -19.55 -17.96
CA LEU A 126 -10.42 -18.60 -17.63
C LEU A 126 -11.42 -19.17 -16.62
N VAL A 127 -11.85 -20.43 -16.81
CA VAL A 127 -12.77 -21.10 -15.86
C VAL A 127 -12.17 -21.17 -14.45
N ARG A 128 -10.88 -21.51 -14.34
CA ARG A 128 -10.19 -21.60 -13.05
C ARG A 128 -9.88 -20.23 -12.46
N ASP A 129 -9.66 -19.23 -13.31
CA ASP A 129 -9.51 -17.85 -12.88
C ASP A 129 -10.80 -17.29 -12.27
N ILE A 130 -11.94 -17.59 -12.89
CA ILE A 130 -13.27 -17.31 -12.32
C ILE A 130 -13.46 -18.07 -11.01
N GLY A 131 -13.11 -19.37 -10.98
CA GLY A 131 -13.21 -20.20 -9.78
C GLY A 131 -12.44 -19.65 -8.58
N GLN A 132 -11.16 -19.30 -8.74
CA GLN A 132 -10.38 -18.69 -7.65
C GLN A 132 -10.90 -17.30 -7.27
N GLY A 133 -11.50 -16.58 -8.23
CA GLY A 133 -12.18 -15.32 -8.00
C GLY A 133 -13.40 -15.47 -7.11
N ASN A 134 -14.24 -16.49 -7.35
CA ASN A 134 -15.41 -16.80 -6.54
C ASN A 134 -15.02 -17.14 -5.10
N GLU A 135 -14.02 -18.01 -4.90
CA GLU A 135 -13.49 -18.32 -3.56
C GLU A 135 -12.96 -17.07 -2.84
N LYS A 136 -12.30 -16.17 -3.58
CA LYS A 136 -11.85 -14.87 -3.02
C LYS A 136 -13.03 -14.02 -2.57
N VAL A 137 -14.11 -13.96 -3.37
CA VAL A 137 -15.32 -13.21 -3.03
C VAL A 137 -15.98 -13.80 -1.78
N ILE A 138 -16.09 -15.12 -1.67
CA ILE A 138 -16.65 -15.81 -0.50
C ILE A 138 -15.83 -15.46 0.75
N ALA A 139 -14.51 -15.62 0.72
CA ALA A 139 -13.64 -15.31 1.85
C ALA A 139 -13.76 -13.84 2.30
N ASN A 140 -13.79 -12.91 1.35
CA ASN A 140 -13.94 -11.47 1.64
C ASN A 140 -15.34 -11.10 2.15
N SER A 141 -16.37 -11.85 1.73
CA SER A 141 -17.76 -11.61 2.15
C SER A 141 -17.95 -11.88 3.64
N TYR A 142 -17.18 -12.79 4.24
CA TYR A 142 -17.22 -13.02 5.69
C TYR A 142 -16.83 -11.77 6.50
N TYR A 143 -15.73 -11.11 6.11
CA TYR A 143 -15.34 -9.83 6.70
C TYR A 143 -16.41 -8.75 6.50
N GLY A 144 -16.96 -8.64 5.28
CA GLY A 144 -18.04 -7.69 4.99
C GLY A 144 -19.30 -7.94 5.84
N ALA A 145 -19.68 -9.21 6.01
CA ALA A 145 -20.80 -9.63 6.83
C ALA A 145 -20.59 -9.32 8.33
N ALA A 146 -19.35 -9.35 8.83
CA ALA A 146 -19.05 -8.95 10.20
C ALA A 146 -19.23 -7.44 10.44
N GLY A 147 -19.08 -6.60 9.41
CA GLY A 147 -19.27 -5.15 9.49
C GLY A 147 -20.70 -4.67 9.24
N ALA A 148 -21.58 -5.52 8.71
CA ALA A 148 -22.96 -5.18 8.38
C ALA A 148 -23.90 -5.46 9.56
N ASP A 149 -24.51 -4.41 10.14
CA ASP A 149 -25.44 -4.48 11.27
C ASP A 149 -26.66 -5.39 11.05
N THR A 150 -27.07 -5.56 9.79
CA THR A 150 -28.16 -6.43 9.35
C THR A 150 -27.78 -7.91 9.21
N SER A 151 -26.50 -8.24 9.31
CA SER A 151 -25.99 -9.60 9.14
C SER A 151 -26.07 -10.42 10.43
N VAL A 152 -26.39 -11.71 10.31
CA VAL A 152 -26.30 -12.67 11.43
C VAL A 152 -24.88 -12.87 11.94
N PHE A 153 -23.87 -12.54 11.12
CA PHE A 153 -22.45 -12.60 11.48
C PHE A 153 -21.92 -11.26 12.04
N TYR A 154 -22.80 -10.27 12.27
CA TYR A 154 -22.38 -8.94 12.71
C TYR A 154 -21.56 -9.00 13.99
N ASN A 155 -20.32 -8.53 13.89
CA ASN A 155 -19.44 -8.32 15.02
C ASN A 155 -18.47 -7.20 14.67
N LEU A 156 -18.84 -5.98 15.05
CA LEU A 156 -18.05 -4.78 14.78
C LEU A 156 -16.62 -4.90 15.31
N TYR A 157 -16.40 -5.61 16.42
CA TYR A 157 -15.08 -5.75 17.06
C TYR A 157 -14.18 -6.64 16.22
N VAL A 158 -14.73 -7.69 15.61
CA VAL A 158 -14.00 -8.52 14.65
C VAL A 158 -13.69 -7.72 13.38
N ALA A 159 -14.66 -7.03 12.80
CA ALA A 159 -14.45 -6.24 11.58
C ALA A 159 -13.40 -5.11 11.78
N ALA A 160 -13.51 -4.36 12.87
CA ALA A 160 -12.54 -3.33 13.23
C ALA A 160 -11.15 -3.93 13.51
N SER A 161 -11.09 -5.08 14.19
CA SER A 161 -9.84 -5.82 14.45
C SER A 161 -9.16 -6.31 13.17
N THR A 162 -9.91 -6.82 12.19
CA THR A 162 -9.36 -7.22 10.89
C THR A 162 -8.71 -6.02 10.19
N THR A 163 -9.39 -4.88 10.15
CA THR A 163 -8.87 -3.65 9.53
C THR A 163 -7.64 -3.11 10.27
N GLY A 164 -7.72 -2.99 11.59
CA GLY A 164 -6.62 -2.49 12.42
C GLY A 164 -5.39 -3.39 12.37
N THR A 165 -5.59 -4.71 12.32
CA THR A 165 -4.49 -5.68 12.16
C THR A 165 -3.86 -5.56 10.77
N GLY A 166 -4.67 -5.41 9.71
CA GLY A 166 -4.15 -5.15 8.35
C GLY A 166 -3.28 -3.89 8.29
N GLN A 167 -3.73 -2.78 8.89
CA GLN A 167 -2.96 -1.54 9.01
C GLN A 167 -1.66 -1.73 9.79
N ALA A 168 -1.70 -2.47 10.90
CA ALA A 168 -0.51 -2.77 11.69
C ALA A 168 0.50 -3.61 10.92
N LEU A 169 0.05 -4.60 10.15
CA LEU A 169 0.89 -5.49 9.34
C LEU A 169 1.55 -4.73 8.19
N ILE A 170 0.80 -3.95 7.42
CA ILE A 170 1.35 -3.22 6.28
C ILE A 170 2.36 -2.14 6.71
N ALA A 171 2.09 -1.46 7.84
CA ALA A 171 3.04 -0.52 8.44
C ALA A 171 4.28 -1.22 9.00
N THR A 172 4.14 -2.45 9.53
CA THR A 172 5.30 -3.25 9.98
C THR A 172 6.17 -3.64 8.79
N ALA A 173 5.56 -4.10 7.70
CA ALA A 173 6.29 -4.48 6.49
C ALA A 173 7.04 -3.30 5.87
N GLU A 174 6.36 -2.17 5.68
CA GLU A 174 6.99 -0.96 5.10
C GLU A 174 8.13 -0.43 5.95
N THR A 175 7.91 -0.22 7.25
CA THR A 175 8.99 0.28 8.12
C THR A 175 10.15 -0.70 8.20
N SER A 176 9.90 -2.00 8.06
CA SER A 176 10.97 -3.00 7.98
C SER A 176 11.77 -2.90 6.68
N PHE A 177 11.12 -2.70 5.53
CA PHE A 177 11.80 -2.56 4.24
C PHE A 177 12.61 -1.26 4.17
N GLU A 178 12.04 -0.15 4.65
CA GLU A 178 12.75 1.13 4.81
C GLU A 178 13.98 0.99 5.71
N ALA A 179 13.85 0.26 6.82
CA ALA A 179 14.98 0.00 7.71
C ALA A 179 16.06 -0.86 7.01
N LEU A 180 15.71 -1.96 6.37
CA LEU A 180 16.70 -2.86 5.76
C LEU A 180 17.42 -2.22 4.56
N LEU A 181 16.65 -1.61 3.65
CA LEU A 181 17.16 -1.12 2.38
C LEU A 181 17.89 0.22 2.51
N GLU A 182 17.44 1.08 3.42
CA GLU A 182 17.91 2.48 3.50
C GLU A 182 18.45 2.84 4.89
N GLY A 183 18.37 1.94 5.87
CA GLY A 183 18.70 2.29 7.26
C GLY A 183 17.77 3.35 7.84
N ASN A 184 16.59 3.53 7.25
CA ASN A 184 15.66 4.62 7.51
C ASN A 184 14.82 4.36 8.78
N ILE A 185 15.49 4.17 9.92
CA ILE A 185 14.87 3.88 11.22
C ILE A 185 14.18 5.14 11.78
N LYS A 186 14.86 6.30 11.69
CA LYS A 186 14.47 7.61 12.23
C LYS A 186 14.26 7.62 13.75
N PHE A 187 15.33 7.44 14.54
CA PHE A 187 15.24 7.51 15.99
C PHE A 187 14.59 8.83 16.45
N PHE A 188 13.58 8.75 17.32
CA PHE A 188 12.92 9.95 17.86
C PHE A 188 13.79 10.65 18.91
N ASP A 189 14.51 9.87 19.70
CA ASP A 189 15.30 10.35 20.81
C ASP A 189 16.45 9.39 21.13
N LEU A 190 17.31 9.80 22.07
CA LEU A 190 18.45 9.01 22.48
C LEU A 190 18.01 7.68 23.12
N ASP A 191 16.86 7.61 23.79
CA ASP A 191 16.37 6.38 24.43
C ASP A 191 16.07 5.28 23.39
N GLU A 192 15.46 5.64 22.26
CA GLU A 192 15.21 4.72 21.15
C GLU A 192 16.53 4.25 20.49
N CYS A 193 17.51 5.15 20.35
CA CYS A 193 18.85 4.81 19.85
C CYS A 193 19.59 3.85 20.81
N LEU A 194 19.55 4.11 22.12
CA LEU A 194 20.16 3.24 23.12
C LEU A 194 19.47 1.87 23.19
N LEU A 195 18.16 1.82 23.00
CA LEU A 195 17.41 0.56 22.89
C LEU A 195 17.85 -0.25 21.67
N PHE A 196 18.10 0.41 20.53
CA PHE A 196 18.64 -0.23 19.34
C PHE A 196 20.02 -0.84 19.60
N ILE A 197 20.94 -0.06 20.20
CA ILE A 197 22.28 -0.54 20.57
C ILE A 197 22.18 -1.77 21.49
N ASP A 198 21.37 -1.69 22.53
CA ASP A 198 21.23 -2.78 23.50
C ASP A 198 20.67 -4.06 22.88
N ARG A 199 19.66 -3.94 22.00
CA ARG A 199 19.11 -5.08 21.26
C ARG A 199 20.15 -5.73 20.36
N VAL A 200 20.93 -4.93 19.63
CA VAL A 200 21.99 -5.45 18.75
C VAL A 200 23.04 -6.22 19.56
N VAL A 201 23.53 -5.65 20.66
CA VAL A 201 24.56 -6.28 21.49
C VAL A 201 24.05 -7.56 22.15
N LYS A 202 22.79 -7.59 22.59
CA LYS A 202 22.18 -8.78 23.22
C LYS A 202 21.73 -9.87 22.25
N THR A 203 21.65 -9.58 20.96
CA THR A 203 21.21 -10.58 19.98
C THR A 203 22.28 -11.66 19.86
N ASP A 204 21.91 -12.91 20.15
CA ASP A 204 22.77 -14.07 19.97
C ASP A 204 23.25 -14.18 18.52
N MET A 205 24.50 -14.58 18.34
CA MET A 205 25.14 -14.65 17.04
C MET A 205 25.80 -16.01 16.85
N ASP A 206 25.52 -16.62 15.70
CA ASP A 206 26.22 -17.82 15.28
C ASP A 206 27.59 -17.43 14.72
N MET A 207 28.63 -17.82 15.45
CA MET A 207 30.03 -17.53 15.12
C MET A 207 30.48 -18.05 13.75
N ASN A 208 29.73 -18.99 13.17
CA ASN A 208 29.98 -19.48 11.81
C ASN A 208 29.77 -18.39 10.74
N PHE A 209 28.97 -17.37 11.03
CA PHE A 209 28.68 -16.26 10.11
C PHE A 209 29.36 -14.95 10.55
N LYS A 210 30.46 -15.08 11.29
CA LYS A 210 31.31 -13.93 11.64
C LYS A 210 31.98 -13.37 10.38
N VAL A 211 31.90 -12.05 10.19
CA VAL A 211 32.51 -11.39 9.02
C VAL A 211 33.82 -10.70 9.38
N SER A 212 34.71 -10.58 8.39
CA SER A 212 35.89 -9.73 8.45
C SER A 212 35.51 -8.24 8.54
N ASN A 213 36.34 -7.44 9.22
CA ASN A 213 36.21 -5.99 9.19
C ASN A 213 36.91 -5.46 7.92
N PRO A 214 36.18 -4.92 6.92
CA PRO A 214 36.80 -4.40 5.71
C PRO A 214 37.44 -3.02 5.90
N TYR A 215 37.27 -2.40 7.07
CA TYR A 215 37.69 -1.04 7.35
C TYR A 215 39.00 -1.01 8.15
N SER A 216 39.92 -0.13 7.74
CA SER A 216 41.21 0.11 8.40
C SER A 216 41.18 1.31 9.35
N ASP A 217 40.09 2.08 9.38
CA ASP A 217 39.92 3.29 10.16
C ASP A 217 39.06 3.10 11.42
N ASP A 218 38.86 4.19 12.17
CA ASP A 218 38.22 4.17 13.49
C ASP A 218 36.74 3.75 13.40
N MET A 219 36.48 2.50 13.81
CA MET A 219 35.15 1.90 13.87
C MET A 219 34.21 2.63 14.82
N VAL A 220 34.72 3.18 15.94
CA VAL A 220 33.89 3.92 16.90
C VAL A 220 33.32 5.15 16.20
N LYS A 221 34.17 5.91 15.52
CA LYS A 221 33.74 7.10 14.78
C LYS A 221 32.70 6.75 13.71
N ARG A 222 32.95 5.72 12.88
CA ARG A 222 32.00 5.28 11.84
C ARG A 222 30.63 4.93 12.40
N VAL A 223 30.60 4.18 13.50
CA VAL A 223 29.36 3.78 14.16
C VAL A 223 28.63 4.99 14.72
N VAL A 224 29.32 5.88 15.43
CA VAL A 224 28.72 7.08 16.03
C VAL A 224 28.16 8.01 14.97
N ASP A 225 28.92 8.32 13.92
CA ASP A 225 28.45 9.18 12.81
C ASP A 225 27.21 8.58 12.15
N ARG A 226 27.20 7.26 11.95
CA ARG A 226 26.03 6.56 11.40
C ARG A 226 24.82 6.69 12.32
N LEU A 227 24.96 6.38 13.61
CA LEU A 227 23.85 6.46 14.58
C LEU A 227 23.26 7.88 14.65
N LEU A 228 24.09 8.91 14.65
CA LEU A 228 23.65 10.31 14.68
C LEU A 228 22.86 10.72 13.42
N SER A 229 23.24 10.20 12.25
CA SER A 229 22.52 10.45 10.99
C SER A 229 21.16 9.72 10.90
N GLN A 230 20.91 8.74 11.77
CA GLN A 230 19.67 7.95 11.78
C GLN A 230 18.56 8.53 12.65
N PHE A 231 18.77 9.67 13.30
CA PHE A 231 17.71 10.37 14.01
C PHE A 231 16.72 10.99 13.03
N ARG A 232 15.48 11.21 13.48
CA ARG A 232 14.45 11.88 12.68
C ARG A 232 14.91 13.28 12.24
N ASP A 233 15.45 14.03 13.20
CA ASP A 233 16.10 15.32 12.97
C ASP A 233 17.61 15.06 13.04
N ASP A 234 18.37 15.50 12.03
CA ASP A 234 19.80 15.24 11.96
C ASP A 234 20.53 15.71 13.23
N GLN A 235 21.15 14.77 13.96
CA GLN A 235 21.90 15.02 15.19
C GLN A 235 23.42 14.98 14.96
N SER A 236 23.90 15.00 13.72
CA SER A 236 25.34 14.88 13.40
C SER A 236 26.21 15.93 14.09
N ASN A 237 25.66 17.11 14.37
CA ASN A 237 26.30 18.23 15.05
C ASN A 237 25.95 18.35 16.56
N ASN A 238 25.31 17.33 17.15
CA ASN A 238 24.96 17.33 18.57
C ASN A 238 26.14 16.76 19.40
N ASP A 239 26.93 17.66 19.99
CA ASP A 239 28.13 17.29 20.75
C ASP A 239 27.83 16.44 21.99
N ASP A 240 26.69 16.66 22.64
CA ASP A 240 26.28 15.88 23.82
C ASP A 240 25.99 14.43 23.43
N TYR A 241 25.18 14.22 22.39
CA TYR A 241 24.86 12.88 21.89
C TYR A 241 26.11 12.18 21.38
N ARG A 242 26.96 12.91 20.64
CA ARG A 242 28.24 12.38 20.14
C ARG A 242 29.13 11.90 21.28
N THR A 243 29.28 12.69 22.34
CA THR A 243 30.10 12.34 23.50
C THR A 243 29.56 11.09 24.21
N MET A 244 28.25 11.04 24.45
CA MET A 244 27.60 9.89 25.08
C MET A 244 27.72 8.62 24.23
N LEU A 245 27.41 8.70 22.94
CA LEU A 245 27.48 7.55 22.03
C LEU A 245 28.92 7.07 21.83
N THR A 246 29.89 7.97 21.73
CA THR A 246 31.32 7.61 21.66
C THR A 246 31.73 6.82 22.90
N THR A 247 31.37 7.31 24.09
CA THR A 247 31.66 6.61 25.35
C THR A 247 31.05 5.21 25.37
N ILE A 248 29.80 5.06 24.92
CA ILE A 248 29.10 3.78 24.90
C ILE A 248 29.75 2.82 23.88
N VAL A 249 29.99 3.27 22.66
CA VAL A 249 30.50 2.46 21.55
C VAL A 249 31.96 2.04 21.80
N SER A 250 32.80 2.92 22.37
CA SER A 250 34.18 2.58 22.73
C SER A 250 34.28 1.47 23.77
N ASN A 251 33.26 1.28 24.60
CA ASN A 251 33.21 0.21 25.60
C ASN A 251 32.67 -1.12 25.04
N LEU A 252 32.25 -1.16 23.77
CA LEU A 252 31.82 -2.39 23.10
C LEU A 252 33.03 -3.16 22.54
N SER A 253 32.87 -4.48 22.38
CA SER A 253 33.87 -5.28 21.68
C SER A 253 34.04 -4.80 20.24
N ASN A 254 35.24 -4.96 19.65
CA ASN A 254 35.50 -4.59 18.26
C ASN A 254 34.48 -5.21 17.28
N TYR A 255 34.04 -6.44 17.58
CA TYR A 255 33.05 -7.11 16.75
C TYR A 255 31.65 -6.55 16.94
N ASP A 256 31.24 -6.19 18.16
CA ASP A 256 29.95 -5.53 18.37
C ASP A 256 29.89 -4.13 17.75
N GLN A 257 31.00 -3.40 17.72
CA GLN A 257 31.10 -2.15 16.96
C GLN A 257 30.83 -2.40 15.47
N LEU A 258 31.46 -3.43 14.87
CA LEU A 258 31.25 -3.80 13.48
C LEU A 258 29.81 -4.24 13.20
N ARG A 259 29.23 -5.08 14.07
CA ARG A 259 27.83 -5.50 13.98
C ARG A 259 26.89 -4.29 14.01
N LEU A 260 27.11 -3.39 14.95
CA LEU A 260 26.29 -2.19 15.10
C LEU A 260 26.33 -1.30 13.86
N TYR A 261 27.48 -1.21 13.19
CA TYR A 261 27.62 -0.49 11.92
C TYR A 261 26.78 -1.10 10.78
N PHE A 262 26.79 -2.44 10.67
CA PHE A 262 26.10 -3.14 9.58
C PHE A 262 24.60 -3.35 9.81
N LYS A 263 24.11 -3.23 11.04
CA LYS A 263 22.68 -3.39 11.30
C LYS A 263 21.85 -2.37 10.51
N ASN A 264 20.85 -2.88 9.79
CA ASN A 264 20.02 -2.13 8.85
C ASN A 264 20.85 -1.35 7.80
N ASN A 265 22.01 -1.88 7.41
CA ASN A 265 22.91 -1.27 6.43
C ASN A 265 23.25 -2.26 5.31
N LEU A 266 22.21 -2.80 4.67
CA LEU A 266 22.36 -3.89 3.70
C LEU A 266 23.24 -3.49 2.52
N TYR A 267 23.06 -2.29 1.98
CA TYR A 267 23.82 -1.84 0.80
C TYR A 267 25.33 -1.87 1.05
N VAL A 268 25.77 -1.28 2.17
CA VAL A 268 27.19 -1.24 2.53
C VAL A 268 27.72 -2.63 2.85
N PHE A 269 26.91 -3.48 3.49
CA PHE A 269 27.29 -4.86 3.77
C PHE A 269 27.56 -5.66 2.48
N LEU A 270 26.63 -5.63 1.52
CA LEU A 270 26.83 -6.25 0.20
C LEU A 270 27.99 -5.60 -0.57
N ARG A 271 28.22 -4.30 -0.38
CA ARG A 271 29.26 -3.54 -1.09
C ARG A 271 30.66 -3.78 -0.55
N ASP A 272 30.84 -4.04 0.74
CA ASP A 272 32.18 -3.98 1.36
C ASP A 272 32.68 -5.32 1.91
N VAL A 273 31.79 -6.23 2.31
CA VAL A 273 32.18 -7.49 2.97
C VAL A 273 32.65 -8.53 1.94
N PRO A 274 33.93 -8.96 1.98
CA PRO A 274 34.50 -9.89 0.99
C PRO A 274 33.75 -11.22 0.87
N GLU A 275 33.41 -11.83 2.00
CA GLU A 275 32.73 -13.13 2.08
C GLU A 275 31.36 -13.09 1.36
N VAL A 276 30.70 -11.93 1.43
CA VAL A 276 29.37 -11.71 0.84
C VAL A 276 29.48 -11.42 -0.65
N LYS A 277 30.50 -10.65 -1.06
CA LYS A 277 30.79 -10.41 -2.49
C LYS A 277 31.07 -11.71 -3.23
N GLU A 278 31.88 -12.57 -2.64
CA GLU A 278 32.21 -13.87 -3.23
C GLU A 278 30.93 -14.69 -3.46
N LEU A 279 30.03 -14.75 -2.47
CA LEU A 279 28.73 -15.41 -2.62
C LEU A 279 27.88 -14.78 -3.74
N LEU A 280 27.81 -13.45 -3.85
CA LEU A 280 27.08 -12.79 -4.94
C LEU A 280 27.68 -13.14 -6.32
N THR A 281 29.01 -13.21 -6.42
CA THR A 281 29.69 -13.63 -7.64
C THR A 281 29.35 -15.07 -8.01
N ILE A 282 29.41 -15.98 -7.04
CA ILE A 282 29.04 -17.39 -7.23
C ILE A 282 27.60 -17.50 -7.75
N LEU A 283 26.65 -16.85 -7.05
CA LEU A 283 25.23 -16.87 -7.42
C LEU A 283 25.00 -16.46 -8.88
N CYS A 284 25.61 -15.37 -9.33
CA CYS A 284 25.46 -14.89 -10.70
C CYS A 284 26.22 -15.72 -11.74
N SER A 285 27.22 -16.49 -11.32
CA SER A 285 28.05 -17.35 -12.18
C SER A 285 27.54 -18.77 -12.36
N GLU A 286 26.69 -19.27 -11.45
CA GLU A 286 26.23 -20.66 -11.46
C GLU A 286 24.85 -20.83 -12.09
N THR A 287 23.93 -19.88 -11.87
CA THR A 287 22.56 -19.99 -12.39
C THR A 287 22.39 -19.22 -13.70
N LYS A 288 21.74 -19.86 -14.66
CA LYS A 288 21.37 -19.23 -15.95
C LYS A 288 20.08 -18.43 -15.87
N SER A 289 19.21 -18.77 -14.93
CA SER A 289 17.89 -18.18 -14.80
C SER A 289 17.36 -18.34 -13.39
N PHE A 290 16.95 -17.23 -12.78
CA PHE A 290 16.26 -17.21 -11.50
C PHE A 290 15.14 -16.19 -11.57
N ARG A 291 13.95 -16.64 -11.95
CA ARG A 291 12.78 -15.76 -12.19
C ARG A 291 11.77 -15.71 -11.05
N ASN A 292 11.84 -16.64 -10.09
CA ASN A 292 10.86 -16.74 -8.99
C ASN A 292 11.58 -16.85 -7.64
N PRO A 293 11.50 -15.85 -6.76
CA PRO A 293 12.26 -15.86 -5.51
C PRO A 293 11.67 -16.85 -4.49
N ASN A 294 10.45 -17.34 -4.74
CA ASN A 294 9.80 -18.37 -3.92
C ASN A 294 10.12 -19.80 -4.40
N LYS A 295 10.86 -19.95 -5.50
CA LYS A 295 11.30 -21.23 -6.07
C LYS A 295 12.74 -21.09 -6.55
N VAL A 296 13.66 -21.15 -5.59
CA VAL A 296 15.10 -21.07 -5.82
C VAL A 296 15.55 -22.27 -6.69
N PRO A 297 16.41 -22.06 -7.71
CA PRO A 297 17.04 -23.14 -8.46
C PRO A 297 17.91 -24.02 -7.56
N GLU A 298 17.89 -25.33 -7.78
CA GLU A 298 18.61 -26.31 -6.94
C GLU A 298 20.11 -26.03 -6.91
N GLU A 299 20.68 -25.58 -8.03
CA GLU A 299 22.11 -25.30 -8.15
C GLU A 299 22.62 -24.16 -7.26
N ILE A 300 21.77 -23.22 -6.85
CA ILE A 300 22.15 -22.06 -6.02
C ILE A 300 21.49 -22.05 -4.63
N GLU A 301 20.74 -23.10 -4.28
CA GLU A 301 19.95 -23.15 -3.03
C GLU A 301 20.84 -23.03 -1.77
N ASP A 302 21.95 -23.76 -1.74
CA ASP A 302 22.90 -23.73 -0.62
C ASP A 302 23.61 -22.36 -0.53
N THR A 303 24.05 -21.82 -1.67
CA THR A 303 24.76 -20.54 -1.75
C THR A 303 23.88 -19.38 -1.31
N ILE A 304 22.63 -19.30 -1.81
CA ILE A 304 21.71 -18.20 -1.45
C ILE A 304 21.23 -18.32 0.00
N THR A 305 21.11 -19.55 0.52
CA THR A 305 20.81 -19.79 1.93
C THR A 305 21.96 -19.32 2.82
N THR A 306 23.20 -19.60 2.42
CA THR A 306 24.41 -19.12 3.11
C THR A 306 24.48 -17.59 3.10
N LEU A 307 24.21 -16.95 1.96
CA LEU A 307 24.11 -15.50 1.84
C LEU A 307 23.07 -14.94 2.82
N TRP A 308 21.88 -15.55 2.89
CA TRP A 308 20.84 -15.15 3.83
C TRP A 308 21.30 -15.25 5.29
N GLN A 309 22.05 -16.30 5.67
CA GLN A 309 22.55 -16.42 7.06
C GLN A 309 23.52 -15.29 7.43
N TYR A 310 24.44 -14.93 6.53
CA TYR A 310 25.32 -13.77 6.74
C TYR A 310 24.50 -12.48 6.95
N ILE A 311 23.48 -12.25 6.12
CA ILE A 311 22.60 -11.07 6.22
C ILE A 311 21.76 -11.12 7.51
N PHE A 312 21.20 -12.27 7.86
CA PHE A 312 20.39 -12.46 9.07
C PHE A 312 21.19 -12.09 10.33
N HIS A 313 22.37 -12.68 10.49
CA HIS A 313 23.19 -12.47 11.69
C HIS A 313 23.83 -11.07 11.76
N ASN A 314 24.25 -10.48 10.64
CA ASN A 314 25.02 -9.22 10.64
C ASN A 314 24.21 -7.97 10.30
N VAL A 315 23.14 -8.09 9.50
CA VAL A 315 22.39 -6.92 8.98
C VAL A 315 20.99 -6.80 9.57
N CYS A 316 20.29 -7.91 9.80
CA CYS A 316 18.87 -7.85 10.20
C CYS A 316 18.70 -7.39 11.66
N HIS A 317 17.89 -6.37 11.90
CA HIS A 317 17.42 -5.97 13.24
C HIS A 317 15.91 -6.23 13.34
N ILE A 318 15.51 -7.42 13.80
CA ILE A 318 14.13 -7.93 13.73
C ILE A 318 13.33 -7.49 14.97
N HIS A 319 13.14 -6.19 15.08
CA HIS A 319 12.27 -5.59 16.09
C HIS A 319 11.41 -4.49 15.46
N PRO A 320 10.08 -4.58 15.54
CA PRO A 320 9.19 -3.53 15.04
C PRO A 320 9.54 -2.17 15.65
N THR A 321 9.58 -1.14 14.82
CA THR A 321 9.83 0.22 15.28
C THR A 321 8.63 0.74 16.09
N ARG A 322 8.92 1.56 17.10
CA ARG A 322 7.87 2.18 17.91
C ARG A 322 7.02 3.11 17.04
N SER A 323 5.71 3.15 17.28
CA SER A 323 4.79 4.03 16.54
C SER A 323 4.78 3.81 15.02
N ARG A 324 5.06 2.59 14.54
CA ARG A 324 5.13 2.24 13.11
C ARG A 324 3.98 2.74 12.23
N ILE A 325 2.74 2.79 12.73
CA ILE A 325 1.58 3.32 11.97
C ILE A 325 1.74 4.83 11.73
N VAL A 326 2.20 5.58 12.74
CA VAL A 326 2.50 7.01 12.61
C VAL A 326 3.64 7.20 11.63
N ARG A 327 4.71 6.40 11.75
CA ARG A 327 5.88 6.44 10.86
C ARG A 327 5.48 6.19 9.40
N ASP A 328 4.75 5.11 9.13
CA ASP A 328 4.23 4.76 7.80
C ASP A 328 3.45 5.94 7.18
N SER A 329 2.64 6.64 7.97
CA SER A 329 1.82 7.75 7.47
C SER A 329 2.51 9.11 7.34
N GLN A 330 3.60 9.36 8.09
CA GLN A 330 4.19 10.70 8.24
C GLN A 330 5.66 10.80 7.82
N HIS A 331 6.38 9.69 7.74
CA HIS A 331 7.81 9.71 7.44
C HIS A 331 8.07 9.66 5.94
N THR A 332 9.04 10.46 5.48
CA THR A 332 9.61 10.32 4.13
C THR A 332 10.21 8.94 3.94
N ARG A 333 9.86 8.33 2.81
CA ARG A 333 10.29 7.00 2.37
C ARG A 333 11.40 7.14 1.34
N PHE A 334 12.30 6.16 1.30
CA PHE A 334 13.41 6.13 0.34
C PHE A 334 13.38 4.87 -0.53
N ALA A 335 12.98 3.72 0.02
CA ALA A 335 12.90 2.46 -0.74
C ALA A 335 11.47 2.11 -1.16
N THR A 336 10.47 2.48 -0.37
CA THR A 336 9.08 2.15 -0.60
C THR A 336 8.45 3.17 -1.54
N VAL A 337 8.16 2.71 -2.75
CA VAL A 337 7.63 3.52 -3.86
C VAL A 337 6.14 3.81 -3.62
N THR A 338 5.36 2.78 -3.31
CA THR A 338 3.93 2.90 -3.00
C THR A 338 3.45 1.69 -2.21
N GLN A 339 2.25 1.80 -1.63
CA GLN A 339 1.58 0.71 -0.92
C GLN A 339 0.09 0.67 -1.29
N ASP A 340 -0.43 -0.56 -1.31
CA ASP A 340 -1.85 -0.83 -1.31
C ASP A 340 -2.30 -1.40 0.05
N THR A 341 -3.48 -2.01 0.11
CA THR A 341 -4.07 -2.52 1.36
C THR A 341 -3.28 -3.71 1.94
N ASP A 342 -2.66 -4.52 1.08
CA ASP A 342 -1.99 -5.78 1.43
C ASP A 342 -0.68 -6.01 0.66
N SER A 343 -0.15 -4.97 -0.01
CA SER A 343 1.11 -5.06 -0.75
C SER A 343 1.94 -3.79 -0.61
N THR A 344 3.26 -3.98 -0.59
CA THR A 344 4.26 -2.91 -0.58
C THR A 344 5.13 -3.05 -1.82
N MET A 345 5.28 -1.97 -2.59
CA MET A 345 6.15 -1.91 -3.75
C MET A 345 7.43 -1.17 -3.36
N VAL A 346 8.57 -1.84 -3.52
CA VAL A 346 9.89 -1.29 -3.18
C VAL A 346 10.75 -1.15 -4.42
N THR A 347 11.63 -0.16 -4.43
CA THR A 347 12.71 -0.07 -5.41
C THR A 347 13.95 -0.79 -4.89
N ILE A 348 14.60 -1.52 -5.79
CA ILE A 348 15.89 -2.17 -5.55
C ILE A 348 16.95 -1.70 -6.56
N ALA A 349 16.69 -0.60 -7.28
CA ALA A 349 17.53 -0.13 -8.39
C ALA A 349 19.01 0.01 -8.01
N LYS A 350 19.31 0.63 -6.85
CA LYS A 350 20.70 0.75 -6.37
C LYS A 350 21.38 -0.58 -6.11
N TYR A 351 20.63 -1.60 -5.69
CA TYR A 351 21.17 -2.94 -5.45
C TYR A 351 21.44 -3.68 -6.75
N MET A 352 20.56 -3.49 -7.75
CA MET A 352 20.79 -3.96 -9.12
C MET A 352 22.08 -3.35 -9.67
N GLU A 353 22.22 -2.03 -9.61
CA GLU A 353 23.43 -1.32 -10.05
C GLU A 353 24.68 -1.78 -9.29
N LEU A 354 24.58 -1.99 -7.98
CA LEU A 354 25.68 -2.54 -7.18
C LEU A 354 26.14 -3.90 -7.69
N MET A 355 25.22 -4.85 -7.91
CA MET A 355 25.57 -6.17 -8.40
C MET A 355 26.14 -6.10 -9.83
N LEU A 356 25.51 -5.34 -10.72
CA LEU A 356 25.97 -5.20 -12.11
C LEU A 356 27.35 -4.52 -12.21
N SER A 357 27.64 -3.54 -11.35
CA SER A 357 28.93 -2.81 -11.33
C SER A 357 30.07 -3.55 -10.64
N GLN A 358 29.79 -4.53 -9.77
CA GLN A 358 30.80 -5.27 -9.00
C GLN A 358 31.62 -6.29 -9.82
N ASN A 359 31.90 -6.02 -11.10
CA ASN A 359 32.65 -6.92 -12.01
C ASN A 359 32.03 -8.32 -12.19
N LEU A 360 30.73 -8.48 -11.91
CA LEU A 360 30.01 -9.73 -12.18
C LEU A 360 29.97 -10.05 -13.69
N THR A 361 30.04 -9.03 -14.55
CA THR A 361 29.86 -9.14 -16.00
C THR A 361 30.84 -10.08 -16.73
N ASN A 362 32.03 -10.33 -16.19
CA ASN A 362 32.99 -11.26 -16.82
C ASN A 362 32.78 -12.73 -16.42
N GLN A 363 31.87 -13.02 -15.48
CA GLN A 363 31.67 -14.35 -14.91
C GLN A 363 30.20 -14.76 -14.80
N VAL A 364 29.26 -14.03 -15.41
CA VAL A 364 27.82 -14.36 -15.35
C VAL A 364 27.46 -15.56 -16.22
N ALA A 365 26.57 -16.43 -15.71
CA ALA A 365 26.01 -17.56 -16.45
C ALA A 365 24.76 -17.22 -17.26
N ALA A 366 24.15 -16.06 -17.01
CA ALA A 366 22.95 -15.60 -17.70
C ALA A 366 23.14 -15.57 -19.22
N ASP A 367 22.15 -16.09 -19.96
CA ASP A 367 22.24 -16.17 -21.43
C ASP A 367 22.01 -14.80 -22.12
N ASN A 368 21.41 -13.82 -21.42
CA ASN A 368 21.16 -12.45 -21.89
C ASN A 368 20.99 -11.47 -20.72
N GLU A 369 20.87 -10.18 -21.03
CA GLU A 369 20.70 -9.10 -20.03
C GLU A 369 19.42 -9.25 -19.19
N ASP A 370 18.28 -9.61 -19.81
CA ASP A 370 17.00 -9.84 -19.12
C ASP A 370 17.16 -10.93 -18.03
N GLU A 371 17.82 -12.05 -18.35
CA GLU A 371 18.06 -13.13 -17.38
C GLU A 371 18.98 -12.69 -16.24
N LEU A 372 20.01 -11.89 -16.54
CA LEU A 372 20.88 -11.33 -15.51
C LEU A 372 20.12 -10.41 -14.55
N ASP A 373 19.23 -9.57 -15.09
CA ASP A 373 18.34 -8.72 -14.31
C ASP A 373 17.38 -9.57 -13.45
N PHE A 374 16.84 -10.65 -14.01
CA PHE A 374 15.99 -11.57 -13.25
C PHE A 374 16.75 -12.21 -12.10
N ILE A 375 17.97 -12.68 -12.32
CA ILE A 375 18.81 -13.26 -11.25
C ILE A 375 19.06 -12.24 -10.15
N CYS A 376 19.55 -11.06 -10.49
CA CYS A 376 19.86 -10.01 -9.52
C CYS A 376 18.60 -9.57 -8.74
N CYS A 377 17.48 -9.33 -9.42
CA CYS A 377 16.26 -8.90 -8.75
C CYS A 377 15.69 -9.98 -7.83
N ASN A 378 15.81 -11.26 -8.20
CA ASN A 378 15.28 -12.37 -7.41
C ASN A 378 16.17 -12.75 -6.23
N ILE A 379 17.49 -12.50 -6.29
CA ILE A 379 18.35 -12.55 -5.10
C ILE A 379 17.86 -11.52 -4.06
N MET A 380 17.62 -10.27 -4.48
CA MET A 380 17.09 -9.24 -3.59
C MET A 380 15.68 -9.56 -3.09
N ALA A 381 14.80 -10.04 -3.97
CA ALA A 381 13.45 -10.43 -3.59
C ALA A 381 13.44 -11.62 -2.63
N TYR A 382 14.38 -12.57 -2.75
CA TYR A 382 14.60 -13.64 -1.79
C TYR A 382 14.97 -13.10 -0.41
N ILE A 383 15.98 -12.22 -0.34
CA ILE A 383 16.41 -11.57 0.91
C ILE A 383 15.22 -10.84 1.56
N LEU A 384 14.49 -10.03 0.80
CA LEU A 384 13.33 -9.27 1.30
C LEU A 384 12.20 -10.18 1.77
N THR A 385 11.95 -11.29 1.06
CA THR A 385 10.93 -12.28 1.45
C THR A 385 11.30 -12.93 2.78
N ARG A 386 12.53 -13.42 2.94
CA ARG A 386 13.02 -14.03 4.19
C ARG A 386 12.99 -13.05 5.35
N TYR A 387 13.42 -11.82 5.12
CA TYR A 387 13.40 -10.76 6.11
C TYR A 387 11.97 -10.40 6.56
N SER A 388 11.06 -10.24 5.62
CA SER A 388 9.65 -9.95 5.92
C SER A 388 9.01 -11.09 6.73
N GLN A 389 9.34 -12.35 6.44
CA GLN A 389 8.86 -13.51 7.20
C GLN A 389 9.29 -13.44 8.66
N CYS A 390 10.58 -13.18 8.93
CA CYS A 390 11.08 -13.04 10.30
C CYS A 390 10.42 -11.88 11.05
N PHE A 391 10.20 -10.75 10.36
CA PHE A 391 9.52 -9.58 10.95
C PHE A 391 8.04 -9.83 11.27
N LEU A 392 7.32 -10.49 10.37
CA LEU A 392 5.91 -10.83 10.56
C LEU A 392 5.74 -11.90 11.64
N GLU A 393 6.65 -12.87 11.71
CA GLU A 393 6.70 -13.83 12.81
C GLU A 393 6.93 -13.12 14.15
N ARG A 394 7.90 -12.20 14.21
CA ARG A 394 8.13 -11.38 15.40
C ARG A 394 6.89 -10.58 15.81
N TYR A 395 6.20 -9.97 14.84
CA TYR A 395 4.93 -9.29 15.11
C TYR A 395 3.89 -10.23 15.72
N CYS A 396 3.76 -11.45 15.17
CA CYS A 396 2.84 -12.46 15.70
C CYS A 396 3.18 -12.84 17.15
N GLN A 397 4.46 -12.96 17.49
CA GLN A 397 4.93 -13.20 18.86
C GLN A 397 4.55 -12.03 19.79
N ASP A 398 4.80 -10.79 19.36
CA ASP A 398 4.52 -9.58 20.15
C ASP A 398 3.02 -9.41 20.47
N VAL A 399 2.12 -9.99 19.67
CA VAL A 399 0.66 -9.99 19.90
C VAL A 399 0.11 -11.29 20.50
N ASN A 400 0.99 -12.18 20.98
CA ASN A 400 0.67 -13.50 21.56
C ASN A 400 -0.09 -14.46 20.64
N MET A 401 0.11 -14.35 19.32
CA MET A 401 -0.46 -15.32 18.38
C MET A 401 0.22 -16.69 18.54
N PRO A 402 -0.51 -17.81 18.54
CA PRO A 402 0.08 -19.15 18.60
C PRO A 402 1.04 -19.44 17.44
N ALA A 403 2.17 -20.10 17.73
CA ALA A 403 3.27 -20.33 16.78
C ALA A 403 2.85 -21.11 15.53
N ASP A 404 1.94 -22.08 15.67
CA ASP A 404 1.39 -22.87 14.56
C ASP A 404 0.58 -22.03 13.55
N GLN A 405 0.18 -20.81 13.95
CA GLN A 405 -0.58 -19.88 13.12
C GLN A 405 0.29 -18.82 12.43
N HIS A 406 1.55 -18.62 12.86
CA HIS A 406 2.42 -17.54 12.34
C HIS A 406 2.57 -17.59 10.81
N LYS A 407 2.68 -18.81 10.25
CA LYS A 407 2.78 -19.06 8.79
C LYS A 407 1.63 -18.51 7.96
N ARG A 408 0.49 -18.17 8.58
CA ARG A 408 -0.68 -17.61 7.89
C ARG A 408 -0.52 -16.13 7.55
N ILE A 409 0.38 -15.42 8.25
CA ILE A 409 0.72 -14.02 7.98
C ILE A 409 2.05 -14.01 7.24
N ASN A 410 2.01 -13.73 5.94
CA ASN A 410 3.19 -13.78 5.08
C ASN A 410 3.05 -12.76 3.94
N MET A 411 4.17 -12.22 3.47
CA MET A 411 4.26 -11.41 2.26
C MET A 411 5.12 -12.14 1.24
N LYS A 412 4.54 -12.42 0.07
CA LYS A 412 5.24 -13.07 -1.04
C LYS A 412 5.50 -12.05 -2.14
N ASN A 413 6.65 -12.15 -2.79
CA ASN A 413 6.88 -11.40 -4.02
C ASN A 413 5.91 -11.89 -5.11
N GLU A 414 5.23 -10.94 -5.76
CA GLU A 414 4.26 -11.22 -6.83
C GLU A 414 4.70 -10.66 -8.18
N PHE A 415 5.34 -9.49 -8.21
CA PHE A 415 5.63 -8.76 -9.44
C PHE A 415 7.07 -8.25 -9.49
N TYR A 416 7.64 -8.25 -10.69
CA TYR A 416 8.78 -7.42 -11.06
C TYR A 416 8.32 -6.37 -12.07
N ASN A 417 8.42 -5.10 -11.69
CA ASN A 417 8.03 -3.95 -12.51
C ASN A 417 9.29 -3.22 -12.99
N LEU A 418 9.40 -3.02 -14.30
CA LEU A 418 10.50 -2.26 -14.92
C LEU A 418 10.38 -0.77 -14.56
N THR A 419 9.16 -0.24 -14.68
CA THR A 419 8.87 1.17 -14.45
C THR A 419 7.50 1.31 -13.80
N MET A 420 7.35 2.32 -12.94
CA MET A 420 6.07 2.69 -12.34
C MET A 420 5.82 4.19 -12.50
N ILE A 421 4.62 4.55 -12.92
CA ILE A 421 4.14 5.94 -12.94
C ILE A 421 3.33 6.16 -11.68
N LEU A 422 3.79 7.07 -10.81
CA LEU A 422 3.12 7.41 -9.56
C LEU A 422 2.36 8.72 -9.71
N THR A 423 1.11 8.75 -9.26
CA THR A 423 0.32 9.99 -9.27
C THR A 423 0.20 10.56 -7.84
N PRO A 424 -0.11 11.86 -7.66
CA PRO A 424 -0.20 12.47 -6.34
C PRO A 424 -1.27 11.88 -5.41
N LYS A 425 -2.23 11.12 -5.97
CA LYS A 425 -3.30 10.49 -5.19
C LYS A 425 -2.91 9.06 -4.80
N LYS A 426 -3.17 8.71 -3.53
CA LYS A 426 -2.94 7.35 -3.00
C LYS A 426 -3.66 6.29 -3.86
N LYS A 427 -3.02 5.14 -4.02
CA LYS A 427 -3.53 3.96 -4.77
C LYS A 427 -3.88 4.25 -6.24
N ARG A 428 -3.22 5.25 -6.83
CA ARG A 428 -3.34 5.59 -8.26
C ARG A 428 -1.97 5.59 -8.90
N TYR A 429 -1.69 4.54 -9.67
CA TYR A 429 -0.39 4.33 -10.30
C TYR A 429 -0.52 3.41 -11.52
N VAL A 430 0.52 3.40 -12.36
CA VAL A 430 0.69 2.46 -13.46
C VAL A 430 1.95 1.66 -13.21
N SER A 431 1.94 0.37 -13.52
CA SER A 431 3.14 -0.48 -13.50
C SER A 431 3.35 -1.14 -14.86
N TYR A 432 4.60 -1.14 -15.32
CA TYR A 432 5.05 -1.89 -16.49
C TYR A 432 5.73 -3.19 -16.03
N THR A 433 5.01 -4.29 -16.12
CA THR A 433 5.35 -5.54 -15.43
C THR A 433 5.99 -6.55 -16.38
N ARG A 434 7.17 -7.05 -16.02
CA ARG A 434 7.94 -8.05 -16.81
C ARG A 434 7.83 -9.47 -16.25
N LEU A 435 7.75 -9.63 -14.93
CA LEU A 435 7.49 -10.93 -14.29
C LEU A 435 6.27 -10.88 -13.38
N GLN A 436 5.49 -11.96 -13.37
CA GLN A 436 4.45 -12.23 -12.38
C GLN A 436 4.58 -13.65 -11.83
N GLU A 437 4.87 -13.79 -10.54
CA GLU A 437 5.07 -15.08 -9.85
C GLU A 437 6.04 -16.03 -10.60
N GLY A 438 7.07 -15.47 -11.24
CA GLY A 438 8.06 -16.18 -12.04
C GLY A 438 7.70 -16.44 -13.50
N GLN A 439 6.49 -16.12 -13.93
CA GLN A 439 6.09 -16.17 -15.33
C GLN A 439 6.58 -14.91 -16.05
N LEU A 440 7.27 -15.11 -17.18
CA LEU A 440 7.70 -14.03 -18.05
C LEU A 440 6.48 -13.48 -18.81
N ILE A 441 6.36 -12.16 -18.84
CA ILE A 441 5.34 -11.44 -19.59
C ILE A 441 6.03 -10.72 -20.74
N ASP A 442 5.78 -11.19 -21.96
CA ASP A 442 6.40 -10.68 -23.18
C ASP A 442 5.35 -10.44 -24.29
N PRO A 443 5.16 -9.19 -24.76
CA PRO A 443 5.77 -7.96 -24.27
C PRO A 443 5.33 -7.62 -22.82
N PRO A 444 6.05 -6.75 -22.09
CA PRO A 444 5.69 -6.42 -20.71
C PRO A 444 4.28 -5.81 -20.62
N MET A 445 3.57 -6.08 -19.52
CA MET A 445 2.16 -5.71 -19.36
C MET A 445 2.01 -4.36 -18.64
N VAL A 446 1.18 -3.48 -19.20
CA VAL A 446 0.73 -2.24 -18.53
C VAL A 446 -0.45 -2.56 -17.61
N LYS A 447 -0.22 -2.46 -16.30
CA LYS A 447 -1.27 -2.60 -15.29
C LYS A 447 -1.56 -1.24 -14.66
N ILE A 448 -2.83 -0.85 -14.68
CA ILE A 448 -3.27 0.46 -14.22
C ILE A 448 -4.17 0.30 -12.99
N SER A 449 -3.78 0.92 -11.88
CA SER A 449 -4.48 0.87 -10.60
C SER A 449 -5.14 2.21 -10.28
N GLY A 450 -6.44 2.19 -9.98
CA GLY A 450 -7.17 3.31 -9.36
C GLY A 450 -7.42 4.57 -10.21
N LEU A 451 -6.93 4.63 -11.46
CA LEU A 451 -7.19 5.74 -12.35
C LEU A 451 -8.66 5.77 -12.84
N ASP A 452 -9.18 6.98 -13.08
CA ASP A 452 -10.61 7.15 -13.33
C ASP A 452 -11.02 6.67 -14.73
N PHE A 453 -10.12 6.69 -15.71
CA PHE A 453 -10.41 6.22 -17.07
C PHE A 453 -10.47 4.68 -17.22
N ILE A 454 -10.06 3.91 -16.20
CA ILE A 454 -10.19 2.43 -16.19
C ILE A 454 -11.52 1.97 -15.63
N LYS A 455 -12.27 2.87 -14.98
CA LYS A 455 -13.57 2.54 -14.39
C LYS A 455 -14.57 2.16 -15.47
N SER A 456 -15.49 1.27 -15.12
CA SER A 456 -16.59 0.78 -15.97
C SER A 456 -17.56 1.86 -16.44
N THR A 457 -17.44 3.08 -15.92
CA THR A 457 -18.21 4.26 -16.36
C THR A 457 -17.62 4.95 -17.58
N THR A 458 -16.36 4.69 -17.91
CA THR A 458 -15.64 5.27 -19.06
C THR A 458 -15.72 4.31 -20.23
N SER A 459 -15.85 4.81 -21.46
CA SER A 459 -15.90 3.95 -22.65
C SER A 459 -14.58 3.25 -22.93
N ASP A 460 -14.66 2.08 -23.57
CA ASP A 460 -13.48 1.27 -23.91
C ASP A 460 -12.57 1.99 -24.92
N ASP A 461 -13.12 2.84 -25.79
CA ASP A 461 -12.33 3.67 -26.72
C ASP A 461 -11.47 4.71 -25.97
N VAL A 462 -12.04 5.42 -24.98
CA VAL A 462 -11.28 6.36 -24.15
C VAL A 462 -10.19 5.61 -23.38
N LYS A 463 -10.55 4.45 -22.80
CA LYS A 463 -9.60 3.63 -22.05
C LYS A 463 -8.45 3.16 -22.94
N SER A 464 -8.75 2.71 -24.15
CA SER A 464 -7.77 2.24 -25.13
C SER A 464 -6.85 3.37 -25.58
N PHE A 465 -7.40 4.55 -25.89
CA PHE A 465 -6.63 5.74 -26.27
C PHE A 465 -5.65 6.19 -25.17
N PHE A 466 -6.11 6.30 -23.92
CA PHE A 466 -5.20 6.69 -22.83
C PHE A 466 -4.19 5.60 -22.50
N THR A 467 -4.57 4.32 -22.61
CA THR A 467 -3.64 3.21 -22.38
C THR A 467 -2.56 3.16 -23.47
N SER A 468 -2.90 3.47 -24.73
CA SER A 468 -1.91 3.52 -25.81
C SER A 468 -0.91 4.65 -25.62
N ILE A 469 -1.33 5.84 -25.15
CA ILE A 469 -0.38 6.90 -24.79
C ILE A 469 0.58 6.43 -23.70
N ILE A 470 0.05 5.79 -22.65
CA ILE A 470 0.87 5.29 -21.54
C ILE A 470 1.87 4.24 -22.02
N HIS A 471 1.44 3.31 -22.86
CA HIS A 471 2.33 2.27 -23.39
C HIS A 471 3.34 2.86 -24.39
N ASP A 472 2.85 3.47 -25.46
CA ASP A 472 3.65 3.81 -26.65
C ASP A 472 4.46 5.10 -26.51
N ASP A 473 4.03 6.05 -25.68
CA ASP A 473 4.69 7.36 -25.56
C ASP A 473 5.39 7.57 -24.20
N ILE A 474 5.17 6.68 -23.22
CA ILE A 474 5.72 6.82 -21.86
C ILE A 474 6.55 5.60 -21.45
N LEU A 475 5.98 4.40 -21.50
CA LEU A 475 6.63 3.20 -20.94
C LEU A 475 7.52 2.44 -21.92
N ASN A 476 7.22 2.51 -23.21
CA ASN A 476 7.91 1.77 -24.27
C ASN A 476 8.74 2.70 -25.18
N VAL A 477 9.39 3.71 -24.57
CA VAL A 477 10.26 4.67 -25.25
C VAL A 477 11.52 4.93 -24.41
N ASP A 478 12.63 5.23 -25.08
CA ASP A 478 13.87 5.63 -24.40
C ASP A 478 13.76 7.04 -23.81
N GLU A 479 13.11 7.96 -24.53
CA GLU A 479 12.89 9.35 -24.10
C GLU A 479 11.43 9.77 -24.27
N ILE A 480 10.87 10.37 -23.22
CA ILE A 480 9.47 10.80 -23.18
C ILE A 480 9.33 12.16 -23.87
N ASN A 481 8.51 12.23 -24.93
CA ASN A 481 8.18 13.48 -25.61
C ASN A 481 6.83 14.05 -25.15
N VAL A 482 6.86 14.86 -24.10
CA VAL A 482 5.66 15.51 -23.52
C VAL A 482 4.87 16.32 -24.56
N SER A 483 5.55 17.01 -25.47
CA SER A 483 4.89 17.82 -26.51
C SER A 483 4.06 16.96 -27.47
N SER A 484 4.55 15.77 -27.81
CA SER A 484 3.82 14.80 -28.64
C SER A 484 2.56 14.30 -27.93
N ILE A 485 2.68 13.96 -26.64
CA ILE A 485 1.55 13.52 -25.79
C ILE A 485 0.47 14.59 -25.74
N ILE A 486 0.84 15.84 -25.44
CA ILE A 486 -0.12 16.97 -25.39
C ILE A 486 -0.83 17.14 -26.73
N ARG A 487 -0.11 17.02 -27.86
CA ARG A 487 -0.72 17.11 -29.20
C ARG A 487 -1.72 15.97 -29.46
N LYS A 488 -1.39 14.73 -29.07
CA LYS A 488 -2.33 13.59 -29.16
C LYS A 488 -3.61 13.86 -28.37
N ILE A 489 -3.49 14.37 -27.15
CA ILE A 489 -4.65 14.73 -26.30
C ILE A 489 -5.47 15.86 -26.92
N LYS A 490 -4.83 16.90 -27.47
CA LYS A 490 -5.52 17.98 -28.18
C LYS A 490 -6.29 17.48 -29.40
N ASN A 491 -5.69 16.60 -30.21
CA ASN A 491 -6.37 16.00 -31.35
C ASN A 491 -7.56 15.13 -30.91
N PHE A 492 -7.41 14.38 -29.82
CA PHE A 492 -8.51 13.59 -29.26
C PHE A 492 -9.65 14.48 -28.73
N ARG A 493 -9.34 15.66 -28.19
CA ARG A 493 -10.35 16.67 -27.84
C ARG A 493 -11.26 17.01 -29.01
N GLU A 494 -10.68 17.22 -30.20
CA GLU A 494 -11.45 17.52 -31.42
C GLU A 494 -12.24 16.32 -31.94
N ILE A 495 -11.72 15.10 -31.79
CA ILE A 495 -12.45 13.85 -32.09
C ILE A 495 -13.69 13.73 -31.19
N LEU A 496 -13.54 13.95 -29.88
CA LEU A 496 -14.65 13.91 -28.92
C LEU A 496 -15.72 14.94 -29.28
N ARG A 497 -15.32 16.20 -29.55
CA ARG A 497 -16.25 17.25 -29.98
C ARG A 497 -17.03 16.86 -31.23
N SER A 498 -16.32 16.37 -32.25
CA SER A 498 -16.93 15.99 -33.52
C SER A 498 -17.92 14.83 -33.34
N SER A 499 -17.56 13.82 -32.55
CA SER A 499 -18.41 12.68 -32.21
C SER A 499 -19.70 13.13 -31.53
N PHE A 500 -19.61 14.02 -30.54
CA PHE A 500 -20.79 14.56 -29.85
C PHE A 500 -21.68 15.42 -30.76
N LEU A 501 -21.10 16.26 -31.63
CA LEU A 501 -21.85 17.05 -32.62
C LEU A 501 -22.55 16.16 -33.65
N ASN A 502 -21.95 15.02 -34.00
CA ASN A 502 -22.57 14.02 -34.88
C ASN A 502 -23.67 13.22 -34.19
N GLY A 503 -23.78 13.31 -32.86
CA GLY A 503 -24.76 12.58 -32.05
C GLY A 503 -24.36 11.14 -31.74
N GLU A 504 -23.08 10.81 -31.82
CA GLU A 504 -22.55 9.48 -31.51
C GLU A 504 -22.51 9.23 -30.00
N LEU A 505 -22.64 7.95 -29.60
CA LEU A 505 -22.68 7.54 -28.20
C LEU A 505 -21.34 7.01 -27.67
N THR A 506 -20.38 6.79 -28.56
CA THR A 506 -19.10 6.07 -28.35
C THR A 506 -18.34 6.52 -27.10
N TYR A 507 -18.33 7.83 -26.81
CA TYR A 507 -17.55 8.41 -25.72
C TYR A 507 -18.38 8.86 -24.51
N LEU A 508 -19.68 8.58 -24.50
CA LEU A 508 -20.54 8.95 -23.38
C LEU A 508 -20.20 8.14 -22.13
N ASN A 509 -20.24 8.79 -20.97
CA ASN A 509 -20.04 8.11 -19.70
C ASN A 509 -21.28 7.28 -19.34
N LEU A 510 -21.07 6.05 -18.90
CA LEU A 510 -22.09 5.14 -18.43
C LEU A 510 -22.28 5.25 -16.92
N VAL A 511 -23.51 5.31 -16.43
CA VAL A 511 -23.83 5.29 -15.00
C VAL A 511 -24.90 4.25 -14.69
N SER A 512 -24.85 3.68 -13.48
CA SER A 512 -25.91 2.79 -13.00
C SER A 512 -26.99 3.60 -12.29
N ALA A 513 -28.18 3.62 -12.86
CA ALA A 513 -29.37 4.19 -12.26
C ALA A 513 -30.08 3.10 -11.44
N LYS A 514 -30.13 3.26 -10.11
CA LYS A 514 -30.84 2.35 -9.21
C LYS A 514 -32.26 2.84 -8.97
N GLU A 515 -33.09 2.01 -8.36
CA GLU A 515 -34.42 2.41 -7.90
C GLU A 515 -34.35 3.56 -6.87
N PRO A 516 -35.33 4.49 -6.86
CA PRO A 516 -35.37 5.61 -5.92
C PRO A 516 -35.21 5.22 -4.45
N GLU A 517 -35.76 4.07 -4.05
CA GLU A 517 -35.75 3.51 -2.69
C GLU A 517 -34.33 3.22 -2.20
N ALA A 518 -33.36 3.04 -3.11
CA ALA A 518 -31.96 2.86 -2.78
C ALA A 518 -31.28 4.14 -2.24
N TYR A 519 -31.95 5.30 -2.29
CA TYR A 519 -31.38 6.60 -1.95
C TYR A 519 -32.21 7.34 -0.89
N LYS A 520 -31.54 7.98 0.08
CA LYS A 520 -32.20 8.88 1.05
C LYS A 520 -32.83 10.12 0.40
N LYS A 521 -32.25 10.60 -0.71
CA LYS A 521 -32.71 11.76 -1.49
C LYS A 521 -32.65 11.41 -2.99
N PRO A 522 -33.63 10.65 -3.51
CA PRO A 522 -33.58 10.09 -4.86
C PRO A 522 -33.59 11.16 -5.95
N TYR A 523 -34.45 12.18 -5.84
CA TYR A 523 -34.57 13.23 -6.86
C TYR A 523 -33.40 14.21 -6.88
N SER A 524 -32.47 14.11 -5.93
CA SER A 524 -31.19 14.80 -5.96
C SER A 524 -30.09 14.00 -6.69
N GLN A 525 -30.29 12.71 -6.97
CA GLN A 525 -29.29 11.86 -7.63
C GLN A 525 -29.23 12.12 -9.14
N GLN A 526 -28.02 12.23 -9.67
CA GLN A 526 -27.77 12.51 -11.08
C GLN A 526 -28.46 11.51 -12.02
N ALA A 527 -28.34 10.21 -11.75
CA ALA A 527 -28.90 9.15 -12.60
C ALA A 527 -30.45 9.16 -12.61
N ILE A 528 -31.09 9.50 -11.48
CA ILE A 528 -32.55 9.63 -11.38
C ILE A 528 -33.01 10.87 -12.15
N LYS A 529 -32.39 12.02 -11.94
CA LYS A 529 -32.70 13.25 -12.69
C LYS A 529 -32.58 13.04 -14.20
N ALA A 530 -31.49 12.41 -14.62
CA ALA A 530 -31.22 12.09 -16.02
C ALA A 530 -32.35 11.23 -16.63
N THR A 531 -32.81 10.22 -15.89
CA THR A 531 -33.92 9.33 -16.28
C THR A 531 -35.26 10.08 -16.39
N ILE A 532 -35.55 10.98 -15.44
CA ILE A 532 -36.78 11.77 -15.43
C ILE A 532 -36.86 12.67 -16.67
N VAL A 533 -35.77 13.37 -17.00
CA VAL A 533 -35.75 14.26 -18.18
C VAL A 533 -35.99 13.47 -19.47
N TRP A 534 -35.38 12.29 -19.61
CA TRP A 534 -35.60 11.43 -20.77
C TRP A 534 -37.04 10.92 -20.85
N ASN A 535 -37.56 10.32 -19.79
CA ASN A 535 -38.92 9.75 -19.75
C ASN A 535 -40.03 10.82 -19.82
N ALA A 536 -39.72 12.08 -19.49
CA ALA A 536 -40.64 13.20 -19.69
C ALA A 536 -40.90 13.42 -21.19
N VAL A 537 -39.84 13.38 -22.00
CA VAL A 537 -39.88 13.68 -23.44
C VAL A 537 -40.19 12.45 -24.28
N GLU A 538 -39.47 11.35 -24.06
CA GLU A 538 -39.59 10.12 -24.84
C GLU A 538 -40.70 9.23 -24.26
N LYS A 539 -41.54 8.66 -25.12
CA LYS A 539 -42.68 7.80 -24.73
C LYS A 539 -42.55 6.37 -25.21
N ASN A 540 -41.78 6.14 -26.27
CA ASN A 540 -41.65 4.82 -26.88
C ASN A 540 -40.46 4.03 -26.31
N ARG A 541 -39.48 4.71 -25.73
CA ARG A 541 -38.24 4.12 -25.20
C ARG A 541 -37.96 4.63 -23.79
N LEU A 542 -38.81 4.24 -22.84
CA LEU A 542 -38.64 4.61 -21.45
C LEU A 542 -37.46 3.86 -20.82
N ILE A 543 -36.69 4.56 -20.00
CA ILE A 543 -35.67 3.97 -19.12
C ILE A 543 -36.39 3.38 -17.90
N ASN A 544 -36.23 2.09 -17.67
CA ASN A 544 -36.86 1.37 -16.56
C ASN A 544 -35.80 0.96 -15.54
N LEU A 545 -35.90 1.51 -14.33
CA LEU A 545 -34.91 1.27 -13.28
C LEU A 545 -35.08 -0.14 -12.66
N PRO A 546 -33.98 -0.80 -12.23
CA PRO A 546 -32.59 -0.36 -12.35
C PRO A 546 -31.99 -0.62 -13.74
N GLU A 547 -31.28 0.36 -14.30
CA GLU A 547 -30.69 0.27 -15.63
C GLU A 547 -29.35 1.03 -15.72
N LYS A 548 -28.48 0.62 -16.64
CA LYS A 548 -27.29 1.40 -17.00
C LYS A 548 -27.61 2.32 -18.16
N ILE A 549 -27.34 3.61 -17.98
CA ILE A 549 -27.67 4.66 -18.94
C ILE A 549 -26.44 5.51 -19.23
N PHE A 550 -26.35 6.03 -20.45
CA PHE A 550 -25.39 7.06 -20.78
C PHE A 550 -25.84 8.41 -20.19
N ILE A 551 -24.89 9.25 -19.81
CA ILE A 551 -25.16 10.59 -19.29
C ILE A 551 -24.63 11.65 -20.25
N VAL A 552 -25.54 12.52 -20.68
CA VAL A 552 -25.23 13.75 -21.39
C VAL A 552 -25.35 14.91 -20.41
N LYS A 553 -24.35 15.78 -20.34
CA LYS A 553 -24.34 16.95 -19.44
C LYS A 553 -25.08 18.12 -20.09
N MET A 554 -25.79 18.88 -19.27
CA MET A 554 -26.57 20.05 -19.66
C MET A 554 -26.30 21.19 -18.68
N ASP A 555 -26.52 22.44 -19.08
CA ASP A 555 -26.29 23.60 -18.22
C ASP A 555 -27.52 24.51 -18.06
N TYR A 556 -28.72 23.93 -17.97
CA TYR A 556 -29.99 24.66 -17.79
C TYR A 556 -30.49 24.53 -16.34
N LYS A 557 -29.68 25.02 -15.41
CA LYS A 557 -29.93 24.97 -13.95
C LYS A 557 -31.12 25.82 -13.49
N THR A 558 -31.54 26.81 -14.28
CA THR A 558 -32.61 27.75 -13.94
C THR A 558 -33.61 27.87 -15.08
N GLU A 559 -34.86 28.14 -14.74
CA GLU A 559 -35.93 28.35 -15.71
C GLU A 559 -35.61 29.55 -16.64
N LYS A 560 -35.01 30.61 -16.09
CA LYS A 560 -34.53 31.75 -16.88
C LYS A 560 -33.59 31.30 -18.01
N ARG A 561 -32.55 30.52 -17.69
CA ARG A 561 -31.58 30.07 -18.68
C ARG A 561 -32.18 29.13 -19.72
N PHE A 562 -33.13 28.30 -19.30
CA PHE A 562 -33.94 27.48 -20.21
C PHE A 562 -34.75 28.35 -21.17
N ASN A 563 -35.48 29.35 -20.66
CA ASN A 563 -36.28 30.28 -21.46
C ASN A 563 -35.41 31.07 -22.46
N ASP A 564 -34.23 31.55 -22.03
CA ASP A 564 -33.27 32.28 -22.88
C ASP A 564 -32.74 31.42 -24.05
N ASN A 565 -32.92 30.10 -24.01
CA ASN A 565 -32.40 29.13 -24.99
C ASN A 565 -33.48 28.19 -25.52
N ILE A 566 -34.76 28.55 -25.37
CA ILE A 566 -35.90 27.65 -25.61
C ILE A 566 -35.93 27.09 -27.03
N GLU A 567 -35.51 27.88 -28.02
CA GLU A 567 -35.47 27.49 -29.44
C GLU A 567 -34.60 26.25 -29.68
N ARG A 568 -33.54 26.06 -28.88
CA ARG A 568 -32.62 24.91 -29.00
C ARG A 568 -33.28 23.58 -28.60
N PHE A 569 -34.40 23.63 -27.86
CA PHE A 569 -35.15 22.45 -27.46
C PHE A 569 -36.21 22.03 -28.49
N GLY A 570 -36.51 22.87 -29.48
CA GLY A 570 -37.49 22.58 -30.53
C GLY A 570 -38.84 22.10 -29.97
N ASP A 571 -39.38 21.03 -30.57
CA ASP A 571 -40.72 20.50 -30.27
C ASP A 571 -40.87 19.95 -28.84
N VAL A 572 -39.77 19.73 -28.11
CA VAL A 572 -39.82 19.16 -26.75
C VAL A 572 -39.82 20.22 -25.65
N ALA A 573 -39.70 21.51 -26.01
CA ALA A 573 -39.58 22.61 -25.06
C ALA A 573 -40.78 22.71 -24.10
N ASP A 574 -42.01 22.62 -24.61
CA ASP A 574 -43.22 22.74 -23.79
C ASP A 574 -43.37 21.58 -22.79
N ILE A 575 -43.00 20.37 -23.21
CA ILE A 575 -42.99 19.19 -22.35
C ILE A 575 -41.98 19.39 -21.23
N ILE A 576 -40.77 19.83 -21.56
CA ILE A 576 -39.71 20.07 -20.58
C ILE A 576 -40.09 21.17 -19.58
N ARG A 577 -40.68 22.28 -20.05
CA ARG A 577 -41.16 23.36 -19.17
C ARG A 577 -42.11 22.79 -18.12
N LYS A 578 -43.14 22.07 -18.58
CA LYS A 578 -44.20 21.53 -17.73
C LYS A 578 -43.70 20.44 -16.78
N GLU A 579 -42.98 19.45 -17.30
CA GLU A 579 -42.62 18.24 -16.53
C GLU A 579 -41.40 18.47 -15.61
N ILE A 580 -40.52 19.42 -15.96
CA ILE A 580 -39.29 19.69 -15.20
C ILE A 580 -39.40 20.98 -14.40
N PHE A 581 -39.57 22.14 -15.05
CA PHE A 581 -39.50 23.44 -14.36
C PHE A 581 -40.76 23.77 -13.56
N GLU A 582 -41.93 23.34 -14.02
CA GLU A 582 -43.21 23.47 -13.33
C GLU A 582 -43.57 22.22 -12.49
N SER A 583 -42.62 21.30 -12.31
CA SER A 583 -42.83 20.05 -11.59
C SER A 583 -43.35 20.29 -10.17
N PRO A 584 -44.38 19.54 -9.71
CA PRO A 584 -44.84 19.63 -8.32
C PRO A 584 -43.77 19.15 -7.32
N ILE A 585 -42.76 18.41 -7.80
CA ILE A 585 -41.63 17.95 -6.99
C ILE A 585 -40.58 19.07 -6.99
N GLY A 586 -40.52 19.84 -5.91
CA GLY A 586 -39.63 20.99 -5.79
C GLY A 586 -38.13 20.71 -6.00
N GLU A 587 -37.66 19.48 -5.73
CA GLU A 587 -36.27 19.07 -6.02
C GLU A 587 -35.97 18.96 -7.52
N ILE A 588 -36.97 18.62 -8.33
CA ILE A 588 -36.88 18.55 -9.80
C ILE A 588 -36.93 19.96 -10.37
N ALA A 589 -37.95 20.75 -9.99
CA ALA A 589 -38.14 22.12 -10.45
C ALA A 589 -36.93 23.02 -10.15
N LYS A 590 -36.41 22.98 -8.91
CA LYS A 590 -35.21 23.74 -8.53
C LYS A 590 -33.92 23.14 -9.10
N GLY A 591 -33.95 21.88 -9.51
CA GLY A 591 -32.79 21.17 -10.05
C GLY A 591 -32.48 21.51 -11.51
N GLY A 592 -33.49 21.93 -12.28
CA GLY A 592 -33.39 22.20 -13.71
C GLY A 592 -32.88 20.99 -14.51
N ILE A 593 -32.36 21.26 -15.71
CA ILE A 593 -31.78 20.24 -16.58
C ILE A 593 -30.26 20.36 -16.53
N THR A 594 -29.65 19.52 -15.70
CA THR A 594 -28.18 19.41 -15.57
C THR A 594 -27.62 18.17 -16.26
N VAL A 595 -28.49 17.20 -16.56
CA VAL A 595 -28.17 15.95 -17.23
C VAL A 595 -29.38 15.38 -17.95
N VAL A 596 -29.13 14.61 -19.01
CA VAL A 596 -30.12 13.75 -19.68
C VAL A 596 -29.59 12.33 -19.71
N GLY A 597 -30.46 11.37 -19.40
CA GLY A 597 -30.17 9.95 -19.44
C GLY A 597 -30.47 9.42 -20.84
N ILE A 598 -29.56 8.64 -21.40
CA ILE A 598 -29.71 8.07 -22.73
C ILE A 598 -29.66 6.55 -22.60
N PRO A 599 -30.68 5.80 -23.05
CA PRO A 599 -30.64 4.34 -23.02
C PRO A 599 -29.61 3.81 -24.01
N GLN A 600 -29.01 2.65 -23.71
CA GLN A 600 -27.87 2.13 -24.48
C GLN A 600 -28.27 1.62 -25.89
N ASN A 601 -29.55 1.34 -26.12
CA ASN A 601 -30.07 0.74 -27.35
C ASN A 601 -30.56 1.79 -28.37
N ILE A 602 -29.90 2.95 -28.45
CA ILE A 602 -30.17 3.94 -29.49
C ILE A 602 -28.94 4.16 -30.35
N ASP A 603 -29.17 4.38 -31.65
CA ASP A 603 -28.07 4.50 -32.62
C ASP A 603 -27.47 5.92 -32.65
N ARG A 604 -28.28 6.93 -32.32
CA ARG A 604 -27.90 8.35 -32.36
C ARG A 604 -28.66 9.16 -31.32
N LEU A 605 -28.00 10.17 -30.77
CA LEU A 605 -28.63 11.14 -29.88
C LEU A 605 -29.73 11.94 -30.60
N PRO A 606 -30.86 12.23 -29.92
CA PRO A 606 -31.89 13.10 -30.47
C PRO A 606 -31.36 14.52 -30.75
N GLN A 607 -31.90 15.18 -31.77
CA GLN A 607 -31.39 16.48 -32.21
C GLN A 607 -31.45 17.54 -31.11
N TRP A 608 -32.54 17.60 -30.33
CA TRP A 608 -32.65 18.54 -29.20
C TRP A 608 -31.56 18.30 -28.13
N VAL A 609 -31.11 17.06 -27.93
CA VAL A 609 -30.01 16.73 -26.99
C VAL A 609 -28.69 17.24 -27.56
N ILE A 610 -28.45 17.05 -28.86
CA ILE A 610 -27.26 17.55 -29.56
C ILE A 610 -27.20 19.08 -29.49
N ASP A 611 -28.32 19.72 -29.75
CA ASP A 611 -28.41 21.18 -29.80
C ASP A 611 -28.29 21.83 -28.43
N THR A 612 -28.45 21.09 -27.32
CA THR A 612 -28.48 21.63 -25.94
C THR A 612 -27.34 21.15 -25.05
N MET A 613 -26.63 20.09 -25.43
CA MET A 613 -25.59 19.50 -24.59
C MET A 613 -24.42 20.44 -24.30
N ASP A 614 -23.87 20.31 -23.10
CA ASP A 614 -22.65 20.97 -22.66
C ASP A 614 -21.42 20.16 -23.11
N ILE A 615 -21.09 20.29 -24.41
CA ILE A 615 -19.97 19.59 -25.05
C ILE A 615 -18.66 19.89 -24.34
N ASP A 616 -18.42 21.15 -23.96
CA ASP A 616 -17.17 21.57 -23.32
C ASP A 616 -16.95 20.81 -22.01
N THR A 617 -17.95 20.79 -21.13
CA THR A 617 -17.90 20.04 -19.87
C THR A 617 -17.73 18.55 -20.11
N MET A 618 -18.43 17.96 -21.09
CA MET A 618 -18.32 16.52 -21.38
C MET A 618 -16.93 16.13 -21.87
N VAL A 619 -16.35 16.94 -22.76
CA VAL A 619 -14.99 16.75 -23.27
C VAL A 619 -13.98 16.90 -22.13
N ASP A 620 -14.10 17.94 -21.30
CA ASP A 620 -13.21 18.17 -20.17
C ASP A 620 -13.33 17.06 -19.10
N ASP A 621 -14.53 16.55 -18.83
CA ASP A 621 -14.78 15.40 -17.94
C ASP A 621 -14.05 14.13 -18.41
N ILE A 622 -13.86 13.95 -19.72
CA ILE A 622 -13.13 12.80 -20.29
C ILE A 622 -11.62 13.04 -20.26
N ILE A 623 -11.17 14.18 -20.78
CA ILE A 623 -9.74 14.51 -20.90
C ILE A 623 -9.09 14.62 -19.51
N SER A 624 -9.79 15.22 -18.54
CA SER A 624 -9.27 15.42 -17.19
C SER A 624 -8.96 14.11 -16.44
N LYS A 625 -9.51 12.96 -16.88
CA LYS A 625 -9.20 11.65 -16.31
C LYS A 625 -7.73 11.25 -16.53
N PHE A 626 -7.07 11.83 -17.53
CA PHE A 626 -5.65 11.59 -17.82
C PHE A 626 -4.71 12.55 -17.09
N ASN A 627 -5.22 13.66 -16.53
CA ASN A 627 -4.40 14.65 -15.81
C ASN A 627 -3.49 14.05 -14.74
N PRO A 628 -3.90 13.04 -13.94
CA PRO A 628 -2.99 12.46 -12.95
C PRO A 628 -1.72 11.85 -13.54
N ILE A 629 -1.76 11.37 -14.79
CA ILE A 629 -0.56 10.89 -15.50
C ILE A 629 0.29 12.06 -15.97
N LEU A 630 -0.34 13.13 -16.47
CA LEU A 630 0.38 14.33 -16.89
C LEU A 630 1.10 15.01 -15.72
N GLU A 631 0.46 15.10 -14.54
CA GLU A 631 1.07 15.60 -13.30
C GLU A 631 2.35 14.81 -12.94
N SER A 632 2.44 13.52 -13.31
CA SER A 632 3.63 12.68 -13.09
C SER A 632 4.79 12.95 -14.06
N LEU A 633 4.50 13.58 -15.21
CA LEU A 633 5.50 13.91 -16.24
C LEU A 633 6.08 15.33 -16.08
N GLY A 634 5.66 16.05 -15.02
CA GLY A 634 6.02 17.45 -14.72
C GLY A 634 4.80 18.31 -14.44
N ASP A 635 5.00 19.57 -14.03
CA ASP A 635 3.92 20.55 -13.77
C ASP A 635 3.28 21.07 -15.08
N ILE A 636 2.72 20.14 -15.86
CA ILE A 636 2.13 20.37 -17.18
C ILE A 636 0.68 20.87 -17.06
N THR A 637 0.09 20.88 -15.86
CA THR A 637 -1.29 21.36 -15.62
C THR A 637 -1.33 22.60 -14.71
N LEU A 638 -1.75 23.74 -15.27
CA LEU A 638 -1.99 24.97 -14.51
C LEU A 638 -3.36 24.90 -13.84
N ARG A 639 -3.39 24.93 -12.50
CA ARG A 639 -4.61 25.08 -11.72
C ARG A 639 -5.04 26.55 -11.69
N THR A 640 -6.24 26.84 -12.17
CA THR A 640 -6.83 28.17 -12.04
C THR A 640 -7.51 28.33 -10.67
N ARG A 641 -7.75 29.59 -10.26
CA ARG A 641 -8.44 29.92 -9.00
C ARG A 641 -9.88 29.37 -8.92
N SER A 642 -10.49 28.99 -10.04
CA SER A 642 -11.83 28.39 -10.13
C SER A 642 -11.86 26.87 -9.94
N GLY A 643 -10.70 26.22 -9.71
CA GLY A 643 -10.62 24.76 -9.58
C GLY A 643 -10.61 24.01 -10.91
N THR A 644 -10.58 24.72 -12.05
CA THR A 644 -10.36 24.16 -13.39
C THR A 644 -8.85 24.08 -13.68
N SER A 645 -8.39 22.93 -14.18
CA SER A 645 -7.00 22.72 -14.59
C SER A 645 -6.86 22.78 -16.11
N HIS A 646 -5.93 23.58 -16.62
CA HIS A 646 -5.62 23.64 -18.05
C HIS A 646 -4.22 23.06 -18.32
N MET A 647 -4.07 22.33 -19.41
CA MET A 647 -2.75 21.85 -19.86
C MET A 647 -1.92 23.04 -20.38
N SER A 648 -0.74 23.24 -19.80
CA SER A 648 0.26 24.23 -20.17
C SER A 648 1.41 23.55 -20.90
N ASN A 649 2.01 24.24 -21.85
CA ASN A 649 3.27 23.84 -22.49
C ASN A 649 4.50 24.44 -21.78
N ILE A 650 4.30 25.13 -20.66
CA ILE A 650 5.37 25.65 -19.80
C ILE A 650 5.68 24.55 -18.78
N ILE A 651 6.87 23.96 -18.89
CA ILE A 651 7.42 23.03 -17.91
C ILE A 651 8.22 23.88 -16.93
N ASP A 652 7.90 23.83 -15.64
CA ASP A 652 8.79 24.37 -14.61
C ASP A 652 9.98 23.41 -14.50
N LEU A 653 11.18 23.89 -14.81
CA LEU A 653 12.44 23.11 -14.82
C LEU A 653 13.04 23.01 -13.42
#